data_AF-A0A1S8L853-F1
#
_entry.id   AF-A0A1S8L853-F1
#
_cell.length_a   1.000
_cell.length_b   1.000
_cell.length_c   1.000
_cell.angle_alpha   90.00
_cell.angle_beta   90.00
_cell.angle_gamma   90.00
#
_symmetry.space_group_name_H-M   'P 1'
#
loop_
_entity.id
_entity.type
_entity.pdbx_description
1 polymer ?
#
loop_
_entity_poly.entity_id
_entity_poly.type
_entity_poly.pdbx_seq_one_letter_code
_entity_poly.pdbx_strand_id
1 'polypeptide(L)'
;MKLKKIFNLFLVAVIVISFATFQHGNIYADATTSTPQLDLTVTPNNEGNYNDLKWNMSGASQDYSYKLYSKKSTDSQFQTTPCKGTTTDKVHVLNVYPDAGNNLKGWMEDPNPEDATGYGKGIITVTEIPLSTFNSNPNIKDSNGNEYDVIMFGSWDSNNSEDLNATSEPVVESFIKSGRGVLFGHDTINQTYFSKLANYANLNLKTNSNPYTGSANDNGRILPASSTTSNLTKVKTGSLVNYPWTINNNLSVPVTHNSQLSYGDIWIRFTHKSYTADDMINPGNFYLSTWNNTAMIQTGHSNGQATSDEKKLLANTLLYLAQVTDQTSWEDHKGQDVDAPNKPVINSVTNDTSKNQISLDYSSTDNGSTYDYYVEATGKNDGTKVSSATKTETITTGINGYYIVVDQNPDTIPLPSNTTPTTTSTHYVINNSYKNDFYVHIAAIDKAGNISEVTHQKVQVQNATGITLNKNTDELITGQNDKLIATITPDDAIDKSVVWSTSDPSIASVDSNGTITAQNEGTATITATTADGKTASCVVTVTPNRDKARLSITMTNGQTETFITSMDIVNNFISWYKLKSTGVGQLDYIFNKLNASILKTEYISFDKISSFEVADFTKISPTNITRINLNKTTDKLKPGDSDILSAAVTPTDISSKGITWSSSDKTIADVDSTGKISALKNGTAIITAATADGKIAKCTITVDSTANTDIATLSITMTNGQSKIYDIPTDTINDFIAWRNSRSAGVGDPFYTFDTTQTFDSSIIKTDYVIFNEISSFDIYDN
;
A
#
# COMPACT_ATOMS: atom_id res chain seq x y z
N MET A 1 -43.63 63.10 -43.11
CA MET A 1 -44.89 63.41 -43.82
C MET A 1 -45.96 63.75 -42.77
N LYS A 2 -46.52 64.97 -42.80
CA LYS A 2 -47.53 65.54 -41.85
C LYS A 2 -47.04 65.69 -40.38
N LEU A 3 -46.91 66.91 -39.81
CA LEU A 3 -47.96 67.87 -39.32
C LEU A 3 -48.76 67.27 -38.14
N LYS A 4 -49.13 67.95 -37.04
CA LYS A 4 -49.29 69.37 -36.60
C LYS A 4 -49.35 69.32 -35.03
N LYS A 5 -49.25 70.35 -34.15
CA LYS A 5 -48.86 71.79 -34.10
C LYS A 5 -49.02 72.20 -32.59
N ILE A 6 -48.25 73.12 -31.95
CA ILE A 6 -48.68 74.51 -31.59
C ILE A 6 -47.64 75.18 -30.62
N PHE A 7 -47.07 76.30 -31.08
CA PHE A 7 -46.75 77.61 -30.45
C PHE A 7 -46.25 77.68 -28.98
N ASN A 8 -45.09 78.31 -28.68
CA ASN A 8 -44.66 79.73 -28.79
C ASN A 8 -45.39 80.72 -27.84
N LEU A 9 -44.67 81.47 -26.99
CA LEU A 9 -44.10 82.79 -27.35
C LEU A 9 -43.10 83.31 -26.28
N PHE A 10 -42.46 84.45 -26.57
CA PHE A 10 -41.34 85.10 -25.87
C PHE A 10 -41.74 86.54 -25.44
N LEU A 11 -41.09 87.05 -24.38
CA LEU A 11 -40.62 88.45 -24.20
C LEU A 11 -41.54 89.62 -23.68
N VAL A 12 -41.00 90.29 -22.64
CA VAL A 12 -40.95 91.75 -22.34
C VAL A 12 -42.03 92.52 -21.53
N ALA A 13 -41.57 92.94 -20.34
CA ALA A 13 -41.68 94.21 -19.60
C ALA A 13 -43.01 94.98 -19.38
N VAL A 14 -43.23 95.34 -18.11
CA VAL A 14 -43.71 96.67 -17.68
C VAL A 14 -42.83 97.16 -16.52
N ILE A 15 -42.37 98.41 -16.60
CA ILE A 15 -41.69 99.13 -15.51
C ILE A 15 -42.73 100.00 -14.79
N VAL A 16 -42.81 99.91 -13.46
CA VAL A 16 -43.36 100.99 -12.62
C VAL A 16 -42.41 101.20 -11.45
N ILE A 17 -41.85 102.40 -11.35
CA ILE A 17 -41.02 102.84 -10.23
C ILE A 17 -41.93 103.49 -9.18
N SER A 18 -41.77 103.11 -7.92
CA SER A 18 -42.27 103.85 -6.75
C SER A 18 -41.23 103.71 -5.64
N PHE A 19 -40.83 104.83 -5.06
CA PHE A 19 -39.60 104.94 -4.27
C PHE A 19 -39.84 104.81 -2.75
N ALA A 20 -38.75 104.49 -2.03
CA ALA A 20 -38.63 104.36 -0.57
C ALA A 20 -39.33 103.12 0.04
N THR A 21 -38.69 102.32 0.91
CA THR A 21 -37.52 102.57 1.79
C THR A 21 -36.52 101.40 1.78
N PHE A 22 -35.24 101.69 2.05
CA PHE A 22 -34.19 100.68 2.22
C PHE A 22 -34.25 100.01 3.60
N GLN A 23 -34.30 98.68 3.64
CA GLN A 23 -33.59 97.87 4.62
C GLN A 23 -32.88 96.72 3.91
N HIS A 24 -31.63 96.44 4.31
CA HIS A 24 -30.83 95.37 3.73
C HIS A 24 -31.35 94.00 4.18
N GLY A 25 -32.09 93.33 3.30
CA GLY A 25 -32.36 91.90 3.44
C GLY A 25 -31.18 91.09 2.93
N ASN A 26 -30.32 90.60 3.84
CA ASN A 26 -29.40 89.52 3.51
C ASN A 26 -30.22 88.27 3.17
N ILE A 27 -30.23 87.87 1.90
CA ILE A 27 -30.73 86.56 1.50
C ILE A 27 -29.68 85.56 1.96
N TYR A 28 -29.91 84.94 3.12
CA TYR A 28 -29.16 83.77 3.53
C TYR A 28 -29.38 82.67 2.48
N ALA A 29 -28.30 82.16 1.93
CA ALA A 29 -28.35 80.88 1.22
C ALA A 29 -28.76 79.84 2.25
N ASP A 30 -29.90 79.20 2.04
CA ASP A 30 -30.34 78.08 2.86
C ASP A 30 -29.37 76.92 2.60
N ALA A 31 -28.42 76.76 3.52
CA ALA A 31 -27.43 75.70 3.45
C ALA A 31 -28.15 74.39 3.69
N THR A 32 -28.50 73.68 2.61
CA THR A 32 -29.05 72.33 2.68
C THR A 32 -28.04 71.45 3.40
N THR A 33 -28.24 71.26 4.70
CA THR A 33 -27.40 70.41 5.54
C THR A 33 -27.60 68.97 5.06
N SER A 34 -26.67 68.47 4.26
CA SER A 34 -26.64 67.07 3.86
C SER A 34 -26.61 66.21 5.11
N THR A 35 -27.63 65.35 5.28
CA THR A 35 -27.65 64.38 6.38
C THR A 35 -26.39 63.53 6.33
N PRO A 36 -25.65 63.35 7.45
CA PRO A 36 -24.43 62.56 7.44
C PRO A 36 -24.71 61.11 7.03
N GLN A 37 -23.95 60.61 6.06
CA GLN A 37 -24.05 59.24 5.56
C GLN A 37 -22.70 58.53 5.70
N LEU A 38 -22.73 57.38 6.38
CA LEU A 38 -21.59 56.52 6.61
C LEU A 38 -21.58 55.34 5.64
N ASP A 39 -20.62 55.31 4.73
CA ASP A 39 -20.44 54.18 3.81
C ASP A 39 -19.28 53.30 4.28
N LEU A 40 -19.48 51.97 4.25
CA LEU A 40 -18.48 50.96 4.60
C LEU A 40 -18.10 50.13 3.38
N THR A 41 -16.80 49.87 3.22
CA THR A 41 -16.21 48.86 2.34
C THR A 41 -15.48 47.83 3.19
N VAL A 42 -15.63 46.55 2.84
CA VAL A 42 -14.90 45.41 3.43
C VAL A 42 -14.22 44.70 2.27
N THR A 43 -12.94 44.33 2.42
CA THR A 43 -12.16 43.61 1.39
C THR A 43 -11.38 42.49 2.07
N PRO A 44 -11.61 41.21 1.73
CA PRO A 44 -10.88 40.10 2.35
C PRO A 44 -9.40 40.08 1.93
N ASN A 45 -8.50 40.01 2.91
CA ASN A 45 -7.09 39.67 2.71
C ASN A 45 -6.89 38.19 3.02
N ASN A 46 -7.16 37.36 2.00
CA ASN A 46 -7.04 35.90 2.04
C ASN A 46 -5.64 35.39 2.40
N GLU A 47 -4.57 36.12 2.06
CA GLU A 47 -3.20 35.71 2.40
C GLU A 47 -2.84 36.06 3.86
N GLY A 48 -3.33 37.20 4.36
CA GLY A 48 -3.12 37.65 5.73
C GLY A 48 -4.06 37.02 6.77
N ASN A 49 -5.15 36.38 6.31
CA ASN A 49 -6.23 35.85 7.16
C ASN A 49 -6.91 36.92 8.06
N TYR A 50 -7.29 38.03 7.43
CA TYR A 50 -8.12 39.12 8.01
C TYR A 50 -8.93 39.86 6.93
N ASN A 51 -9.88 40.70 7.33
CA ASN A 51 -10.58 41.62 6.44
C ASN A 51 -10.03 43.06 6.55
N ASP A 52 -9.74 43.73 5.44
CA ASP A 52 -9.44 45.16 5.40
C ASP A 52 -10.75 45.96 5.29
N LEU A 53 -11.00 46.83 6.27
CA LEU A 53 -12.20 47.64 6.35
C LEU A 53 -11.85 49.11 6.19
N LYS A 54 -12.66 49.81 5.38
CA LYS A 54 -12.53 51.25 5.12
C LYS A 54 -13.91 51.89 5.10
N TRP A 55 -14.10 52.97 5.86
CA TRP A 55 -15.36 53.69 5.92
C TRP A 55 -15.18 55.19 5.69
N ASN A 56 -16.23 55.87 5.24
CA ASN A 56 -16.20 57.30 4.98
C ASN A 56 -17.50 57.96 5.43
N MET A 57 -17.39 59.07 6.16
CA MET A 57 -18.52 59.91 6.57
C MET A 57 -18.69 61.07 5.59
N SER A 58 -19.64 60.95 4.67
CA SER A 58 -20.03 62.07 3.80
C SER A 58 -21.04 62.98 4.52
N GLY A 59 -21.00 64.29 4.24
CA GLY A 59 -21.87 65.26 4.91
C GLY A 59 -21.56 65.50 6.40
N ALA A 60 -20.35 65.15 6.86
CA ALA A 60 -19.93 65.35 8.25
C ALA A 60 -20.01 66.83 8.68
N SER A 61 -20.78 67.11 9.73
CA SER A 61 -20.93 68.43 10.37
C SER A 61 -20.06 68.63 11.61
N GLN A 62 -19.40 67.56 12.05
CA GLN A 62 -18.57 67.46 13.27
C GLN A 62 -17.61 66.27 13.12
N ASP A 63 -16.67 66.14 14.06
CA ASP A 63 -15.86 64.93 14.20
C ASP A 63 -16.69 63.77 14.78
N TYR A 64 -16.34 62.55 14.39
CA TYR A 64 -16.97 61.31 14.85
C TYR A 64 -15.91 60.37 15.42
N SER A 65 -16.30 59.56 16.39
CA SER A 65 -15.61 58.31 16.74
C SER A 65 -16.41 57.13 16.19
N TYR A 66 -15.77 55.99 15.97
CA TYR A 66 -16.31 54.84 15.27
C TYR A 66 -16.17 53.57 16.10
N LYS A 67 -17.18 52.71 16.03
CA LYS A 67 -17.15 51.32 16.50
C LYS A 67 -17.43 50.38 15.36
N LEU A 68 -16.63 49.33 15.26
CA LEU A 68 -16.85 48.26 14.30
C LEU A 68 -17.65 47.12 14.96
N TYR A 69 -18.67 46.66 14.26
CA TYR A 69 -19.48 45.52 14.64
C TYR A 69 -19.32 44.41 13.61
N SER A 70 -19.12 43.18 14.09
CA SER A 70 -19.03 41.99 13.25
C SER A 70 -19.71 40.79 13.90
N LYS A 71 -20.17 39.88 13.05
CA LYS A 71 -20.60 38.53 13.42
C LYS A 71 -20.26 37.56 12.31
N LYS A 72 -20.12 36.27 12.61
CA LYS A 72 -20.16 35.26 11.55
C LYS A 72 -21.57 35.31 10.94
N SER A 73 -21.72 35.08 9.64
CA SER A 73 -23.03 35.20 8.99
C SER A 73 -24.05 34.17 9.53
N THR A 74 -23.56 33.06 10.09
CA THR A 74 -24.34 32.05 10.83
C THR A 74 -24.83 32.49 12.21
N ASP A 75 -24.20 33.51 12.81
CA ASP A 75 -24.53 33.97 14.16
C ASP A 75 -25.76 34.89 14.15
N SER A 76 -26.50 34.87 15.26
CA SER A 76 -27.74 35.64 15.40
C SER A 76 -27.55 37.09 15.87
N GLN A 77 -26.39 37.44 16.41
CA GLN A 77 -26.14 38.74 17.03
C GLN A 77 -24.81 39.33 16.59
N PHE A 78 -24.80 40.65 16.35
CA PHE A 78 -23.57 41.41 16.17
C PHE A 78 -22.88 41.62 17.52
N GLN A 79 -21.56 41.47 17.51
CA GLN A 79 -20.69 41.89 18.60
C GLN A 79 -19.78 43.01 18.11
N THR A 80 -19.31 43.85 19.02
CA THR A 80 -18.16 44.72 18.73
C THR A 80 -16.92 43.88 18.42
N THR A 81 -15.96 44.50 17.73
CA THR A 81 -14.65 43.92 17.42
C THR A 81 -13.58 45.00 17.62
N PRO A 82 -12.29 44.65 17.80
CA PRO A 82 -11.22 45.63 17.82
C PRO A 82 -11.24 46.51 16.58
N CYS A 83 -10.81 47.76 16.71
CA CYS A 83 -10.69 48.70 15.60
C CYS A 83 -9.44 49.59 15.70
N LYS A 84 -8.44 49.16 16.47
CA LYS A 84 -7.22 49.89 16.82
C LYS A 84 -6.05 48.94 16.99
N GLY A 85 -4.83 49.45 16.82
CA GLY A 85 -3.59 48.70 16.99
C GLY A 85 -2.76 48.62 15.71
N THR A 86 -2.67 49.72 14.97
CA THR A 86 -1.65 49.91 13.92
C THR A 86 -0.49 50.72 14.49
N THR A 87 0.62 50.83 13.75
CA THR A 87 1.75 51.69 14.16
C THR A 87 1.40 53.18 14.16
N THR A 88 0.35 53.56 13.41
CA THR A 88 -0.17 54.93 13.27
C THR A 88 -1.38 55.25 14.17
N ASP A 89 -2.19 54.25 14.50
CA ASP A 89 -3.31 54.34 15.45
C ASP A 89 -3.15 53.24 16.50
N LYS A 90 -2.36 53.58 17.52
CA LYS A 90 -1.98 52.67 18.60
C LYS A 90 -3.12 52.54 19.61
N VAL A 91 -3.13 51.43 20.33
CA VAL A 91 -3.97 51.29 21.53
C VAL A 91 -3.33 52.10 22.65
N HIS A 92 -4.07 53.08 23.18
CA HIS A 92 -3.66 53.83 24.36
C HIS A 92 -4.25 53.23 25.62
N VAL A 93 -3.41 52.65 26.47
CA VAL A 93 -3.80 51.95 27.70
C VAL A 93 -3.48 52.81 28.92
N LEU A 94 -4.46 52.96 29.82
CA LEU A 94 -4.22 53.46 31.17
C LEU A 94 -4.08 52.27 32.12
N ASN A 95 -2.87 52.01 32.60
CA ASN A 95 -2.61 51.01 33.64
C ASN A 95 -2.79 51.66 35.02
N VAL A 96 -3.93 51.39 35.67
CA VAL A 96 -4.20 51.79 37.04
C VAL A 96 -3.76 50.65 37.97
N TYR A 97 -2.50 50.70 38.37
CA TYR A 97 -1.88 49.68 39.21
C TYR A 97 -2.12 49.96 40.70
N PRO A 98 -2.22 48.94 41.56
CA PRO A 98 -2.64 49.09 42.96
C PRO A 98 -1.48 49.56 43.86
N ASP A 99 -0.82 50.67 43.48
CA ASP A 99 0.32 51.31 44.15
C ASP A 99 1.59 50.43 44.31
N ALA A 100 1.53 49.18 43.84
CA ALA A 100 2.64 48.25 43.59
C ALA A 100 2.44 47.55 42.23
N GLY A 101 3.53 47.06 41.62
CA GLY A 101 3.45 46.19 40.45
C GLY A 101 3.34 46.85 39.07
N ASN A 102 3.88 48.06 38.87
CA ASN A 102 3.78 48.81 37.62
C ASN A 102 4.71 48.25 36.51
N ASN A 103 4.49 46.99 36.11
CA ASN A 103 5.34 46.30 35.14
C ASN A 103 4.75 46.26 33.71
N LEU A 104 3.48 46.62 33.53
CA LEU A 104 2.79 46.51 32.23
C LEU A 104 3.45 47.37 31.16
N LYS A 105 3.84 48.61 31.48
CA LYS A 105 4.48 49.50 30.51
C LYS A 105 5.77 48.90 29.97
N GLY A 106 6.65 48.44 30.86
CA GLY A 106 7.89 47.79 30.46
C GLY A 106 7.64 46.54 29.62
N TRP A 107 6.65 45.72 29.96
CA TRP A 107 6.33 44.53 29.14
C TRP A 107 5.81 44.89 27.74
N MET A 108 4.98 45.92 27.63
CA MET A 108 4.39 46.29 26.34
C MET A 108 5.36 47.05 25.43
N GLU A 109 6.26 47.85 25.98
CA GLU A 109 7.10 48.79 25.23
C GLU A 109 8.61 48.47 25.22
N ASP A 110 9.17 47.79 26.23
CA ASP A 110 10.61 47.54 26.29
C ASP A 110 11.02 46.37 25.37
N PRO A 111 12.15 46.48 24.63
CA PRO A 111 12.64 45.40 23.77
C PRO A 111 12.82 44.07 24.51
N ASN A 112 12.41 42.97 23.89
CA ASN A 112 12.55 41.62 24.42
C ASN A 112 13.10 40.65 23.35
N PRO A 113 13.46 39.40 23.70
CA PRO A 113 14.05 38.46 22.75
C PRO A 113 13.16 38.05 21.55
N GLU A 114 11.86 38.32 21.61
CA GLU A 114 10.86 37.96 20.60
C GLU A 114 10.41 39.15 19.74
N ASP A 115 10.46 40.38 20.27
CA ASP A 115 10.15 41.61 19.53
C ASP A 115 10.96 42.82 20.07
N ALA A 116 11.55 43.60 19.16
CA ALA A 116 12.34 44.78 19.47
C ALA A 116 11.54 45.99 19.98
N THR A 117 10.21 45.91 19.96
CA THR A 117 9.25 46.96 20.36
C THR A 117 8.31 46.52 21.48
N GLY A 118 8.72 45.50 22.25
CA GLY A 118 7.98 44.96 23.39
C GLY A 118 6.88 43.97 23.02
N TYR A 119 6.24 43.38 24.03
CA TYR A 119 5.12 42.45 23.79
C TYR A 119 3.91 43.18 23.20
N GLY A 120 3.85 44.50 23.28
CA GLY A 120 2.86 45.33 22.58
C GLY A 120 3.18 45.59 21.10
N LYS A 121 4.26 45.01 20.55
CA LYS A 121 4.72 45.14 19.15
C LYS A 121 4.72 46.58 18.62
N GLY A 122 5.00 47.55 19.48
CA GLY A 122 4.95 48.98 19.15
C GLY A 122 3.56 49.52 18.76
N ILE A 123 2.50 48.72 18.80
CA ILE A 123 1.10 49.09 18.51
C ILE A 123 0.26 49.34 19.77
N ILE A 124 0.83 49.04 20.95
CA ILE A 124 0.27 49.37 22.27
C ILE A 124 1.17 50.43 22.92
N THR A 125 0.57 51.39 23.63
CA THR A 125 1.26 52.33 24.51
C THR A 125 0.56 52.38 25.86
N VAL A 126 1.33 52.47 26.94
CA VAL A 126 0.85 52.39 28.31
C VAL A 126 1.22 53.66 29.06
N THR A 127 0.23 54.30 29.68
CA THR A 127 0.42 55.29 30.73
C THR A 127 0.11 54.63 32.06
N GLU A 128 0.99 54.77 33.06
CA GLU A 128 0.81 54.15 34.37
C GLU A 128 0.43 55.20 35.41
N ILE A 129 -0.55 54.87 36.27
CA ILE A 129 -0.97 55.72 37.38
C ILE A 129 -1.24 54.85 38.62
N PRO A 130 -0.75 55.24 39.82
CA PRO A 130 -1.13 54.54 41.04
C PRO A 130 -2.64 54.68 41.30
N LEU A 131 -3.28 53.63 41.78
CA LEU A 131 -4.71 53.60 42.09
C LEU A 131 -5.07 54.66 43.15
N SER A 132 -4.22 54.93 44.14
CA SER A 132 -4.38 56.07 45.07
C SER A 132 -4.49 57.43 44.37
N THR A 133 -3.74 57.62 43.29
CA THR A 133 -3.73 58.87 42.51
C THR A 133 -4.95 58.95 41.61
N PHE A 134 -5.31 57.85 40.94
CA PHE A 134 -6.54 57.74 40.15
C PHE A 134 -7.80 57.93 41.01
N ASN A 135 -7.83 57.37 42.22
CA ASN A 135 -8.89 57.55 43.21
C ASN A 135 -9.02 59.01 43.71
N SER A 136 -7.94 59.79 43.64
CA SER A 136 -7.94 61.21 43.99
C SER A 136 -8.38 62.10 42.84
N ASN A 137 -8.05 61.73 41.60
CA ASN A 137 -8.47 62.41 40.37
C ASN A 137 -8.56 61.40 39.21
N PRO A 138 -9.74 60.82 38.93
CA PRO A 138 -9.92 59.74 37.95
C PRO A 138 -9.91 60.27 36.51
N ASN A 139 -8.78 60.81 36.08
CA ASN A 139 -8.62 61.35 34.74
C ASN A 139 -8.43 60.22 33.71
N ILE A 140 -9.43 60.04 32.85
CA ILE A 140 -9.44 59.08 31.73
C ILE A 140 -8.88 59.66 30.42
N LYS A 141 -8.22 60.83 30.48
CA LYS A 141 -7.62 61.51 29.31
C LYS A 141 -6.10 61.64 29.43
N ASP A 142 -5.41 61.50 28.31
CA ASP A 142 -3.97 61.71 28.18
C ASP A 142 -3.60 63.21 28.30
N SER A 143 -2.30 63.52 28.21
CA SER A 143 -1.80 64.90 28.25
C SER A 143 -2.23 65.78 27.07
N ASN A 144 -2.78 65.18 26.01
CA ASN A 144 -3.26 65.85 24.80
C ASN A 144 -4.79 66.05 24.83
N GLY A 145 -5.49 65.49 25.83
CA GLY A 145 -6.94 65.54 25.98
C GLY A 145 -7.69 64.39 25.29
N ASN A 146 -6.98 63.40 24.74
CA ASN A 146 -7.57 62.20 24.15
C ASN A 146 -7.95 61.21 25.24
N GLU A 147 -9.09 60.53 25.11
CA GLU A 147 -9.44 59.45 26.03
C GLU A 147 -8.64 58.18 25.73
N TYR A 148 -8.24 57.46 26.78
CA TYR A 148 -7.62 56.14 26.63
C TYR A 148 -8.57 55.15 25.98
N ASP A 149 -8.04 54.16 25.26
CA ASP A 149 -8.82 53.13 24.59
C ASP A 149 -9.15 51.96 25.52
N VAL A 150 -8.24 51.67 26.45
CA VAL A 150 -8.41 50.61 27.46
C VAL A 150 -7.91 51.10 28.82
N ILE A 151 -8.64 50.78 29.89
CA ILE A 151 -8.13 50.84 31.26
C ILE A 151 -7.83 49.42 31.73
N MET A 152 -6.62 49.19 32.24
CA MET A 152 -6.27 47.96 32.94
C MET A 152 -6.17 48.24 34.44
N PHE A 153 -6.79 47.38 35.25
CA PHE A 153 -6.71 47.41 36.71
C PHE A 153 -5.97 46.19 37.24
N GLY A 154 -5.15 46.36 38.27
CA GLY A 154 -4.46 45.24 38.92
C GLY A 154 -3.33 44.64 38.08
N SER A 155 -2.84 43.49 38.54
CA SER A 155 -1.64 42.70 38.11
C SER A 155 -0.74 42.30 39.29
N TRP A 156 -1.08 42.72 40.51
CA TRP A 156 -0.40 42.35 41.75
C TRP A 156 -1.26 41.42 42.62
N ASP A 157 -0.60 40.54 43.38
CA ASP A 157 -1.19 39.59 44.32
C ASP A 157 -2.22 40.28 45.25
N SER A 158 -3.45 39.74 45.30
CA SER A 158 -4.59 40.30 46.05
C SER A 158 -4.91 41.78 45.74
N ASN A 159 -4.56 42.27 44.54
CA ASN A 159 -4.66 43.68 44.13
C ASN A 159 -4.08 44.66 45.18
N ASN A 160 -3.03 44.26 45.90
CA ASN A 160 -2.44 44.99 47.04
C ASN A 160 -3.46 45.43 48.13
N SER A 161 -4.62 44.78 48.22
CA SER A 161 -5.78 45.19 49.04
C SER A 161 -6.40 46.55 48.69
N GLU A 162 -6.05 47.17 47.55
CA GLU A 162 -6.62 48.43 47.08
C GLU A 162 -7.96 48.21 46.33
N ASP A 163 -8.78 49.26 46.25
CA ASP A 163 -10.11 49.30 45.62
C ASP A 163 -10.34 50.65 44.92
N LEU A 164 -11.36 50.74 44.07
CA LEU A 164 -11.93 52.02 43.65
C LEU A 164 -12.64 52.72 44.83
N ASN A 165 -13.08 53.95 44.62
CA ASN A 165 -13.86 54.70 45.61
C ASN A 165 -15.10 55.36 44.96
N ALA A 166 -15.87 56.10 45.76
CA ALA A 166 -17.09 56.79 45.31
C ALA A 166 -16.87 57.87 44.22
N THR A 167 -15.62 58.31 44.01
CA THR A 167 -15.24 59.27 42.97
C THR A 167 -14.84 58.57 41.68
N SER A 168 -14.05 57.49 41.76
CA SER A 168 -13.48 56.80 40.60
C SER A 168 -14.41 55.77 39.97
N GLU A 169 -15.20 55.04 40.75
CA GLU A 169 -16.08 53.98 40.24
C GLU A 169 -17.11 54.46 39.20
N PRO A 170 -17.85 55.57 39.40
CA PRO A 170 -18.79 56.08 38.38
C PRO A 170 -18.10 56.54 37.08
N VAL A 171 -16.83 56.93 37.15
CA VAL A 171 -16.04 57.31 35.96
C VAL A 171 -15.66 56.07 35.16
N VAL A 172 -15.23 54.99 35.82
CA VAL A 172 -14.97 53.70 35.18
C VAL A 172 -16.26 53.11 34.60
N GLU A 173 -17.38 53.21 35.32
CA GLU A 173 -18.69 52.78 34.81
C GLU A 173 -19.09 53.54 33.54
N SER A 174 -18.87 54.87 33.52
CA SER A 174 -19.12 55.72 32.35
C SER A 174 -18.20 55.39 31.18
N PHE A 175 -16.94 55.05 31.44
CA PHE A 175 -15.96 54.60 30.45
C PHE A 175 -16.35 53.26 29.81
N ILE A 176 -16.87 52.32 30.61
CA ILE A 176 -17.46 51.07 30.09
C ILE A 176 -18.69 51.38 29.23
N LYS A 177 -19.59 52.28 29.68
CA LYS A 177 -20.79 52.67 28.94
C LYS A 177 -20.51 53.39 27.62
N SER A 178 -19.40 54.12 27.50
CA SER A 178 -18.96 54.67 26.21
C SER A 178 -18.48 53.60 25.23
N GLY A 179 -18.25 52.37 25.71
CA GLY A 179 -17.79 51.21 24.93
C GLY A 179 -16.27 51.10 24.81
N ARG A 180 -15.52 51.84 25.63
CA ARG A 180 -14.06 51.71 25.73
C ARG A 180 -13.68 50.54 26.65
N GLY A 181 -12.50 49.99 26.46
CA GLY A 181 -12.09 48.70 27.03
C GLY A 181 -11.80 48.71 28.53
N VAL A 182 -12.28 47.75 29.32
CA VAL A 182 -11.77 47.56 30.70
C VAL A 182 -11.28 46.14 30.94
N LEU A 183 -10.00 46.01 31.28
CA LEU A 183 -9.36 44.77 31.69
C LEU A 183 -9.21 44.74 33.21
N PHE A 184 -10.00 43.89 33.86
CA PHE A 184 -9.88 43.60 35.28
C PHE A 184 -8.81 42.51 35.48
N GLY A 185 -7.75 42.83 36.21
CA GLY A 185 -6.71 41.90 36.62
C GLY A 185 -7.09 41.12 37.88
N HIS A 186 -6.17 40.27 38.33
CA HIS A 186 -6.37 39.34 39.43
C HIS A 186 -6.86 40.00 40.72
N ASP A 187 -7.81 39.33 41.40
CA ASP A 187 -8.45 39.72 42.66
C ASP A 187 -9.12 41.12 42.75
N THR A 188 -9.04 41.95 41.71
CA THR A 188 -9.67 43.30 41.67
C THR A 188 -11.16 43.28 42.01
N ILE A 189 -11.93 42.41 41.35
CA ILE A 189 -13.40 42.40 41.37
C ILE A 189 -14.03 41.87 42.68
N ASN A 190 -13.22 41.41 43.65
CA ASN A 190 -13.71 40.99 44.96
C ASN A 190 -13.87 42.15 45.97
N GLN A 191 -13.53 43.38 45.59
CA GLN A 191 -13.54 44.56 46.47
C GLN A 191 -14.88 45.33 46.45
N THR A 192 -15.08 46.32 47.32
CA THR A 192 -16.37 46.98 47.58
C THR A 192 -16.89 47.80 46.38
N TYR A 193 -16.02 48.53 45.68
CA TYR A 193 -16.40 49.34 44.53
C TYR A 193 -16.20 48.59 43.21
N PHE A 194 -15.09 47.85 43.05
CA PHE A 194 -14.92 46.99 41.87
C PHE A 194 -16.03 45.94 41.70
N SER A 195 -16.58 45.37 42.80
CA SER A 195 -17.69 44.41 42.71
C SER A 195 -18.95 44.96 42.04
N LYS A 196 -19.20 46.27 42.11
CA LYS A 196 -20.31 46.91 41.39
C LYS A 196 -20.17 46.80 39.87
N LEU A 197 -18.93 46.70 39.38
CA LEU A 197 -18.62 46.60 37.96
C LEU A 197 -18.66 45.14 37.43
N ALA A 198 -18.77 44.14 38.31
CA ALA A 198 -18.74 42.71 37.95
C ALA A 198 -19.76 42.30 36.89
N ASN A 199 -20.96 42.91 36.91
CA ASN A 199 -22.02 42.65 35.93
C ASN A 199 -21.62 43.06 34.50
N TYR A 200 -20.76 44.07 34.33
CA TYR A 200 -20.27 44.47 33.01
C TYR A 200 -19.34 43.44 32.39
N ALA A 201 -18.64 42.65 33.21
CA ALA A 201 -17.80 41.52 32.80
C ALA A 201 -18.54 40.17 32.83
N ASN A 202 -19.86 40.17 33.06
CA ASN A 202 -20.70 38.98 33.22
C ASN A 202 -20.16 37.98 34.26
N LEU A 203 -19.67 38.52 35.39
CA LEU A 203 -19.13 37.75 36.51
C LEU A 203 -20.13 37.64 37.65
N ASN A 204 -20.23 36.46 38.24
CA ASN A 204 -20.95 36.22 39.50
C ASN A 204 -19.94 36.08 40.64
N LEU A 205 -20.12 36.92 41.66
CA LEU A 205 -19.29 36.97 42.86
C LEU A 205 -19.88 36.02 43.90
N LYS A 206 -19.09 35.04 44.35
CA LYS A 206 -19.49 34.04 45.35
C LYS A 206 -19.71 34.70 46.73
N THR A 207 -20.88 35.30 46.92
CA THR A 207 -21.16 36.28 47.99
C THR A 207 -21.97 35.72 49.15
N ASN A 208 -21.94 34.39 49.37
CA ASN A 208 -22.59 33.73 50.50
C ASN A 208 -21.61 32.96 51.41
N SER A 209 -21.00 33.73 52.33
CA SER A 209 -20.65 33.36 53.70
C SER A 209 -19.78 32.14 54.04
N ASN A 210 -19.24 31.38 53.07
CA ASN A 210 -18.08 30.51 53.30
C ASN A 210 -17.38 30.14 51.98
N PRO A 211 -16.09 30.52 51.76
CA PRO A 211 -15.36 30.09 50.57
C PRO A 211 -15.18 28.57 50.44
N TYR A 212 -15.41 27.81 51.53
CA TYR A 212 -15.29 26.34 51.56
C TYR A 212 -16.60 25.57 51.75
N THR A 213 -17.75 26.22 51.95
CA THR A 213 -19.07 25.55 51.96
C THR A 213 -20.10 26.42 51.23
N GLY A 214 -20.24 26.21 49.92
CA GLY A 214 -21.10 27.06 49.10
C GLY A 214 -22.59 26.93 49.40
N SER A 215 -23.35 27.98 49.08
CA SER A 215 -24.77 27.79 48.76
C SER A 215 -24.85 27.26 47.33
N ALA A 216 -25.41 26.06 47.15
CA ALA A 216 -25.51 25.43 45.84
C ALA A 216 -26.68 26.01 45.02
N ASN A 217 -26.39 26.45 43.81
CA ASN A 217 -27.36 26.57 42.72
C ASN A 217 -26.69 26.47 41.34
N ASP A 218 -25.95 25.36 41.13
CA ASP A 218 -25.87 24.63 39.85
C ASP A 218 -25.08 23.32 40.07
N ASN A 219 -25.79 22.19 40.12
CA ASN A 219 -25.28 20.80 40.17
C ASN A 219 -24.21 20.41 41.22
N GLY A 220 -23.90 21.26 42.21
CA GLY A 220 -23.15 20.88 43.41
C GLY A 220 -21.66 20.56 43.21
N ARG A 221 -21.11 20.74 42.00
CA ARG A 221 -19.67 20.64 41.74
C ARG A 221 -18.99 21.99 41.81
N ILE A 222 -18.67 22.37 43.04
CA ILE A 222 -17.68 23.41 43.32
C ILE A 222 -16.32 22.84 42.87
N LEU A 223 -15.66 23.50 41.91
CA LEU A 223 -14.25 23.22 41.59
C LEU A 223 -13.44 23.22 42.90
N PRO A 224 -12.46 22.31 43.10
CA PRO A 224 -11.71 22.23 44.35
C PRO A 224 -11.15 23.60 44.72
N ALA A 225 -11.78 24.23 45.71
CA ALA A 225 -11.41 25.57 46.15
C ALA A 225 -9.95 25.52 46.61
N SER A 226 -9.09 26.33 45.98
CA SER A 226 -7.63 26.40 46.15
C SER A 226 -6.71 25.46 45.34
N SER A 227 -7.14 24.81 44.25
CA SER A 227 -6.18 24.16 43.33
C SER A 227 -5.46 25.17 42.42
N THR A 228 -4.53 25.94 43.00
CA THR A 228 -3.67 26.87 42.27
C THR A 228 -2.85 26.15 41.21
N THR A 229 -2.76 26.67 39.98
CA THR A 229 -1.98 26.06 38.89
C THR A 229 -1.20 27.11 38.10
N SER A 230 -0.15 26.66 37.43
CA SER A 230 0.67 27.43 36.47
C SER A 230 0.37 27.06 35.01
N ASN A 231 -0.52 26.09 34.76
CA ASN A 231 -0.75 25.53 33.43
C ASN A 231 -2.15 25.90 32.93
N LEU A 232 -2.23 26.38 31.70
CA LEU A 232 -3.48 26.76 31.05
C LEU A 232 -3.65 26.03 29.71
N THR A 233 -4.90 25.98 29.24
CA THR A 233 -5.23 25.64 27.85
C THR A 233 -6.07 26.72 27.18
N LYS A 234 -5.76 26.97 25.91
CA LYS A 234 -6.67 27.64 24.99
C LYS A 234 -7.93 26.79 24.77
N VAL A 235 -9.10 27.42 24.70
CA VAL A 235 -10.39 26.75 24.42
C VAL A 235 -11.24 27.41 23.33
N LYS A 236 -10.79 28.54 22.77
CA LYS A 236 -11.42 29.23 21.63
C LYS A 236 -10.38 29.59 20.57
N THR A 237 -10.84 29.85 19.35
CA THR A 237 -10.07 30.38 18.20
C THR A 237 -10.55 31.81 17.86
N GLY A 238 -9.73 32.58 17.13
CA GLY A 238 -10.03 33.95 16.70
C GLY A 238 -8.99 34.99 17.16
N SER A 239 -9.26 36.27 16.90
CA SER A 239 -8.30 37.38 17.09
C SER A 239 -7.56 37.37 18.43
N LEU A 240 -8.26 37.25 19.55
CA LEU A 240 -7.68 37.31 20.90
C LEU A 240 -6.57 36.28 21.13
N VAL A 241 -6.59 35.14 20.43
CA VAL A 241 -5.59 34.08 20.56
C VAL A 241 -4.66 33.97 19.36
N ASN A 242 -4.82 34.82 18.36
CA ASN A 242 -4.07 34.76 17.10
C ASN A 242 -3.33 36.07 16.77
N TYR A 243 -3.71 37.21 17.35
CA TYR A 243 -3.17 38.52 17.00
C TYR A 243 -3.11 39.49 18.21
N PRO A 244 -2.02 40.29 18.38
CA PRO A 244 -0.82 40.33 17.55
C PRO A 244 0.12 39.14 17.75
N TRP A 245 -0.16 38.26 18.73
CA TRP A 245 0.58 37.02 18.97
C TRP A 245 -0.30 35.78 18.76
N THR A 246 0.26 34.76 18.11
CA THR A 246 -0.35 33.42 18.10
C THR A 246 -0.11 32.74 19.44
N ILE A 247 -1.20 32.36 20.11
CA ILE A 247 -1.22 31.75 21.44
C ILE A 247 -1.30 30.22 21.27
N ASN A 248 -0.31 29.52 21.85
CA ASN A 248 -0.21 28.07 21.81
C ASN A 248 -1.30 27.38 22.64
N ASN A 249 -1.50 26.07 22.45
CA ASN A 249 -2.52 25.33 23.20
C ASN A 249 -2.14 25.17 24.67
N ASN A 250 -0.89 24.82 24.99
CA ASN A 250 -0.40 24.72 26.36
C ASN A 250 0.37 26.01 26.72
N LEU A 251 -0.06 26.70 27.77
CA LEU A 251 0.55 27.95 28.23
C LEU A 251 1.05 27.80 29.67
N SER A 252 2.15 28.48 29.99
CA SER A 252 2.73 28.55 31.32
C SER A 252 2.60 29.97 31.89
N VAL A 253 2.06 30.09 33.10
CA VAL A 253 1.86 31.35 33.83
C VAL A 253 2.35 31.22 35.28
N PRO A 254 2.59 32.31 36.02
CA PRO A 254 2.82 32.23 37.46
C PRO A 254 1.62 31.57 38.15
N VAL A 255 1.87 30.94 39.31
CA VAL A 255 0.85 30.16 40.03
C VAL A 255 -0.35 31.03 40.38
N THR A 256 -1.54 30.65 39.93
CA THR A 256 -2.75 31.48 40.04
C THR A 256 -4.03 30.66 40.31
N HIS A 257 -5.14 31.37 40.54
CA HIS A 257 -6.46 30.80 40.78
C HIS A 257 -7.59 31.71 40.27
N ASN A 258 -8.81 31.20 40.21
CA ASN A 258 -10.03 31.99 40.05
C ASN A 258 -10.95 31.78 41.26
N SER A 259 -11.49 32.87 41.81
CA SER A 259 -12.48 32.83 42.91
C SER A 259 -13.90 33.14 42.43
N GLN A 260 -14.06 33.82 41.29
CA GLN A 260 -15.33 34.21 40.67
C GLN A 260 -15.96 33.08 39.84
N LEU A 261 -17.16 33.30 39.29
CA LEU A 261 -17.71 32.52 38.18
C LEU A 261 -17.86 33.46 36.98
N SER A 262 -17.44 33.05 35.78
CA SER A 262 -17.71 33.80 34.55
C SER A 262 -18.76 33.10 33.70
N TYR A 263 -19.74 33.88 33.24
CA TYR A 263 -20.69 33.49 32.20
C TYR A 263 -20.40 34.21 30.87
N GLY A 264 -19.28 34.94 30.80
CA GLY A 264 -18.78 35.56 29.58
C GLY A 264 -18.10 34.57 28.64
N ASP A 265 -17.50 35.11 27.58
CA ASP A 265 -16.74 34.33 26.61
C ASP A 265 -15.41 33.90 27.21
N ILE A 266 -15.33 32.65 27.68
CA ILE A 266 -14.10 32.06 28.23
C ILE A 266 -13.16 31.66 27.08
N TRP A 267 -11.96 32.25 27.04
CA TRP A 267 -10.95 31.99 26.00
C TRP A 267 -9.87 31.01 26.45
N ILE A 268 -9.46 31.12 27.71
CA ILE A 268 -8.36 30.37 28.31
C ILE A 268 -8.86 29.78 29.64
N ARG A 269 -8.56 28.50 29.87
CA ARG A 269 -8.95 27.76 31.09
C ARG A 269 -7.72 27.18 31.80
N PHE A 270 -7.87 26.89 33.08
CA PHE A 270 -6.87 26.17 33.85
C PHE A 270 -6.77 24.70 33.42
N THR A 271 -5.56 24.15 33.40
CA THR A 271 -5.32 22.72 33.26
C THR A 271 -4.62 22.16 34.49
N HIS A 272 -5.06 20.97 34.89
CA HIS A 272 -4.45 20.18 35.95
C HIS A 272 -4.72 18.70 35.70
N LYS A 273 -3.79 17.80 36.08
CA LYS A 273 -3.91 16.36 35.83
C LYS A 273 -5.12 15.69 36.52
N SER A 274 -5.71 16.37 37.50
CA SER A 274 -6.88 15.90 38.25
C SER A 274 -8.22 16.47 37.76
N TYR A 275 -8.22 17.34 36.75
CA TYR A 275 -9.47 17.92 36.24
C TYR A 275 -10.20 16.91 35.34
N THR A 276 -11.51 16.80 35.57
CA THR A 276 -12.42 16.02 34.74
C THR A 276 -12.93 16.85 33.55
N ALA A 277 -13.60 16.19 32.59
CA ALA A 277 -14.24 16.90 31.47
C ALA A 277 -15.27 17.94 31.95
N ASP A 278 -15.98 17.67 33.05
CA ASP A 278 -16.95 18.60 33.64
C ASP A 278 -16.25 19.82 34.25
N ASP A 279 -15.08 19.65 34.86
CA ASP A 279 -14.25 20.75 35.38
C ASP A 279 -13.72 21.64 34.24
N MET A 280 -13.47 21.05 33.07
CA MET A 280 -13.03 21.78 31.87
C MET A 280 -14.13 22.64 31.22
N ILE A 281 -15.40 22.44 31.55
CA ILE A 281 -16.51 23.28 31.05
C ILE A 281 -17.11 24.22 32.11
N ASN A 282 -16.85 23.97 33.40
CA ASN A 282 -17.38 24.73 34.54
C ASN A 282 -17.16 26.26 34.42
N PRO A 283 -18.16 27.14 34.68
CA PRO A 283 -18.01 28.60 34.62
C PRO A 283 -17.02 29.17 35.66
N GLY A 284 -16.67 28.41 36.70
CA GLY A 284 -15.59 28.73 37.63
C GLY A 284 -14.18 28.38 37.14
N ASN A 285 -14.02 27.72 35.99
CA ASN A 285 -12.72 27.39 35.41
C ASN A 285 -12.43 28.33 34.23
N PHE A 286 -12.04 29.57 34.53
CA PHE A 286 -11.53 30.50 33.53
C PHE A 286 -10.26 31.18 34.05
N TYR A 287 -9.29 31.35 33.15
CA TYR A 287 -8.14 32.23 33.36
C TYR A 287 -8.36 33.57 32.69
N LEU A 288 -8.93 33.57 31.48
CA LEU A 288 -9.31 34.76 30.74
C LEU A 288 -10.73 34.61 30.20
N SER A 289 -11.56 35.61 30.49
CA SER A 289 -12.90 35.72 29.95
C SER A 289 -13.19 37.15 29.49
N THR A 290 -13.95 37.32 28.41
CA THR A 290 -14.37 38.61 27.85
C THR A 290 -15.89 38.74 27.87
N TRP A 291 -16.40 39.97 27.96
CA TRP A 291 -17.81 40.29 27.74
C TRP A 291 -17.94 41.72 27.20
N ASN A 292 -18.51 41.87 26.00
CA ASN A 292 -18.59 43.14 25.26
C ASN A 292 -17.21 43.82 25.18
N ASN A 293 -17.07 45.00 25.80
CA ASN A 293 -15.87 45.82 25.92
C ASN A 293 -15.14 45.64 27.26
N THR A 294 -15.32 44.50 27.94
CA THR A 294 -14.62 44.21 29.20
C THR A 294 -14.01 42.81 29.20
N ALA A 295 -13.03 42.58 30.07
CA ALA A 295 -12.46 41.26 30.32
C ALA A 295 -11.96 41.12 31.75
N MET A 296 -11.84 39.87 32.21
CA MET A 296 -11.21 39.50 33.48
C MET A 296 -10.09 38.51 33.21
N ILE A 297 -8.88 38.80 33.70
CA ILE A 297 -7.69 37.96 33.60
C ILE A 297 -7.12 37.62 34.98
N GLN A 298 -6.84 36.34 35.20
CA GLN A 298 -6.39 35.81 36.48
C GLN A 298 -4.86 35.73 36.55
N THR A 299 -4.17 36.86 36.34
CA THR A 299 -2.70 36.97 36.43
C THR A 299 -2.18 36.44 37.78
N GLY A 300 -1.02 35.78 37.81
CA GLY A 300 -0.66 34.96 38.99
C GLY A 300 -0.03 35.64 40.20
N HIS A 301 0.08 34.86 41.28
CA HIS A 301 0.78 35.19 42.53
C HIS A 301 2.28 35.25 42.29
N SER A 302 2.71 36.41 41.81
CA SER A 302 4.00 36.60 41.16
C SER A 302 4.74 37.83 41.66
N ASN A 303 4.10 38.61 42.55
CA ASN A 303 4.53 39.97 42.91
C ASN A 303 4.74 40.81 41.64
N GLY A 304 3.68 40.87 40.81
CA GLY A 304 3.64 41.69 39.59
C GLY A 304 4.55 41.22 38.47
N GLN A 305 5.04 39.98 38.48
CA GLN A 305 5.81 39.36 37.39
C GLN A 305 4.90 38.59 36.43
N ALA A 306 5.37 38.38 35.19
CA ALA A 306 4.63 37.60 34.19
C ALA A 306 5.55 36.77 33.28
N THR A 307 5.04 35.64 32.79
CA THR A 307 5.70 34.82 31.76
C THR A 307 5.60 35.47 30.37
N SER A 308 6.31 34.91 29.37
CA SER A 308 6.12 35.33 27.96
C SER A 308 4.69 35.07 27.50
N ASP A 309 4.13 33.88 27.78
CA ASP A 309 2.76 33.52 27.40
C ASP A 309 1.71 34.47 27.99
N GLU A 310 1.86 34.83 29.26
CA GLU A 310 0.98 35.79 29.95
C GLU A 310 1.08 37.20 29.36
N LYS A 311 2.30 37.67 29.03
CA LYS A 311 2.51 38.99 28.40
C LYS A 311 1.92 39.06 26.99
N LYS A 312 2.07 38.00 26.19
CA LYS A 312 1.44 37.88 24.86
C LYS A 312 -0.08 37.91 24.97
N LEU A 313 -0.62 37.14 25.92
CA LEU A 313 -2.07 37.09 26.15
C LEU A 313 -2.62 38.42 26.66
N LEU A 314 -1.89 39.13 27.52
CA LEU A 314 -2.21 40.51 27.93
C LEU A 314 -2.20 41.46 26.73
N ALA A 315 -1.16 41.45 25.90
CA ALA A 315 -1.09 42.29 24.70
C ALA A 315 -2.27 42.05 23.74
N ASN A 316 -2.58 40.78 23.44
CA ASN A 316 -3.76 40.42 22.65
C ASN A 316 -5.07 40.86 23.30
N THR A 317 -5.20 40.76 24.62
CA THR A 317 -6.43 41.15 25.34
C THR A 317 -6.62 42.68 25.36
N LEU A 318 -5.55 43.44 25.57
CA LEU A 318 -5.56 44.91 25.49
C LEU A 318 -5.96 45.36 24.09
N LEU A 319 -5.42 44.72 23.04
CA LEU A 319 -5.88 44.95 21.67
C LEU A 319 -7.36 44.59 21.50
N TYR A 320 -7.79 43.42 21.99
CA TYR A 320 -9.15 42.93 21.86
C TYR A 320 -10.22 43.88 22.44
N LEU A 321 -9.84 44.66 23.45
CA LEU A 321 -10.71 45.61 24.13
C LEU A 321 -10.73 47.01 23.50
N ALA A 322 -9.87 47.29 22.52
CA ALA A 322 -9.77 48.59 21.85
C ALA A 322 -10.84 48.74 20.74
N GLN A 323 -12.09 48.95 21.17
CA GLN A 323 -13.30 48.88 20.33
C GLN A 323 -13.83 50.25 19.84
N VAL A 324 -13.09 51.34 20.10
CA VAL A 324 -13.41 52.69 19.62
C VAL A 324 -12.19 53.27 18.90
N THR A 325 -12.37 53.81 17.69
CA THR A 325 -11.31 54.53 16.95
C THR A 325 -11.83 55.84 16.37
N ASP A 326 -10.93 56.78 16.11
CA ASP A 326 -11.19 57.99 15.33
C ASP A 326 -10.73 57.84 13.87
N GLN A 327 -10.09 56.72 13.53
CA GLN A 327 -9.66 56.40 12.16
C GLN A 327 -10.83 55.99 11.26
N THR A 328 -10.55 55.91 9.97
CA THR A 328 -11.49 55.51 8.91
C THR A 328 -11.13 54.17 8.25
N SER A 329 -10.18 53.42 8.81
CA SER A 329 -9.76 52.11 8.30
C SER A 329 -9.22 51.20 9.40
N TRP A 330 -9.43 49.89 9.26
CA TRP A 330 -8.92 48.87 10.19
C TRP A 330 -8.73 47.50 9.53
N GLU A 331 -7.71 46.75 9.97
CA GLU A 331 -7.48 45.35 9.58
C GLU A 331 -8.13 44.41 10.62
N ASP A 332 -9.36 43.95 10.35
CA ASP A 332 -10.12 43.10 11.27
C ASP A 332 -9.61 41.66 11.29
N HIS A 333 -8.61 41.43 12.14
CA HIS A 333 -8.10 40.10 12.48
C HIS A 333 -9.10 39.23 13.30
N LYS A 334 -10.35 39.67 13.54
CA LYS A 334 -11.43 38.82 14.08
C LYS A 334 -12.13 38.04 12.97
N GLY A 335 -12.30 38.64 11.79
CA GLY A 335 -12.78 37.99 10.57
C GLY A 335 -11.74 37.07 9.96
N GLN A 336 -11.44 35.97 10.64
CA GLN A 336 -10.50 34.95 10.18
C GLN A 336 -11.25 33.76 9.58
N ASP A 337 -10.59 33.06 8.68
CA ASP A 337 -10.98 31.75 8.20
C ASP A 337 -10.84 30.73 9.32
N VAL A 338 -11.98 30.29 9.85
CA VAL A 338 -12.13 29.34 10.97
C VAL A 338 -13.04 28.17 10.61
N ASP A 339 -13.42 28.04 9.34
CA ASP A 339 -14.26 26.97 8.83
C ASP A 339 -13.41 25.94 8.10
N ALA A 340 -13.72 24.67 8.29
CA ALA A 340 -12.99 23.60 7.62
C ALA A 340 -13.31 23.53 6.12
N PRO A 341 -12.35 23.12 5.27
CA PRO A 341 -12.63 22.78 3.89
C PRO A 341 -13.72 21.72 3.75
N ASN A 342 -14.37 21.68 2.58
CA ASN A 342 -15.30 20.60 2.26
C ASN A 342 -14.62 19.23 2.38
N LYS A 343 -15.37 18.25 2.89
CA LYS A 343 -15.02 16.83 2.88
C LYS A 343 -14.48 16.42 1.49
N PRO A 344 -13.29 15.80 1.36
CA PRO A 344 -12.70 15.49 0.07
C PRO A 344 -13.58 14.55 -0.76
N VAL A 345 -13.79 14.89 -2.03
CA VAL A 345 -14.53 14.06 -2.98
C VAL A 345 -13.52 13.19 -3.75
N ILE A 346 -13.77 11.89 -3.83
CA ILE A 346 -13.02 10.98 -4.71
C ILE A 346 -13.57 11.13 -6.13
N ASN A 347 -12.72 11.60 -7.04
CA ASN A 347 -13.05 11.82 -8.44
C ASN A 347 -12.79 10.57 -9.28
N SER A 348 -11.74 9.80 -8.96
CA SER A 348 -11.41 8.54 -9.62
C SER A 348 -10.67 7.58 -8.69
N VAL A 349 -10.80 6.28 -8.97
CA VAL A 349 -9.91 5.23 -8.46
C VAL A 349 -9.51 4.37 -9.66
N THR A 350 -8.21 4.28 -9.94
CA THR A 350 -7.65 3.60 -11.11
C THR A 350 -6.68 2.51 -10.67
N ASN A 351 -6.85 1.29 -11.16
CA ASN A 351 -5.94 0.16 -10.91
C ASN A 351 -5.04 -0.06 -12.13
N ASP A 352 -3.76 0.29 -12.02
CA ASP A 352 -2.73 0.02 -13.03
C ASP A 352 -1.99 -1.28 -12.67
N THR A 353 -2.52 -2.40 -13.15
CA THR A 353 -1.92 -3.73 -12.96
C THR A 353 -0.57 -3.89 -13.68
N SER A 354 -0.24 -3.04 -14.66
CA SER A 354 1.07 -3.08 -15.34
C SER A 354 2.21 -2.53 -14.47
N LYS A 355 1.90 -1.54 -13.62
CA LYS A 355 2.84 -0.97 -12.64
C LYS A 355 2.66 -1.54 -11.24
N ASN A 356 1.63 -2.36 -11.02
CA ASN A 356 1.19 -2.80 -9.71
C ASN A 356 0.93 -1.58 -8.79
N GLN A 357 0.05 -0.69 -9.23
CA GLN A 357 -0.28 0.57 -8.56
C GLN A 357 -1.77 0.85 -8.57
N ILE A 358 -2.28 1.43 -7.48
CA ILE A 358 -3.64 1.98 -7.42
C ILE A 358 -3.53 3.48 -7.21
N SER A 359 -4.12 4.25 -8.11
CA SER A 359 -4.16 5.72 -8.08
C SER A 359 -5.53 6.22 -7.68
N LEU A 360 -5.57 7.30 -6.89
CA LEU A 360 -6.79 8.02 -6.54
C LEU A 360 -6.64 9.49 -6.96
N ASP A 361 -7.64 10.00 -7.68
CA ASP A 361 -7.82 11.43 -7.90
C ASP A 361 -8.90 11.94 -6.94
N TYR A 362 -8.67 13.06 -6.28
CA TYR A 362 -9.58 13.63 -5.30
C TYR A 362 -9.48 15.16 -5.26
N SER A 363 -10.49 15.82 -4.70
CA SER A 363 -10.51 17.28 -4.56
C SER A 363 -11.28 17.72 -3.33
N SER A 364 -10.86 18.84 -2.75
CA SER A 364 -11.61 19.61 -1.77
C SER A 364 -11.69 21.07 -2.22
N THR A 365 -12.63 21.80 -1.65
CA THR A 365 -12.79 23.25 -1.84
C THR A 365 -12.87 23.87 -0.46
N ASP A 366 -12.05 24.90 -0.24
CA ASP A 366 -12.19 25.81 0.89
C ASP A 366 -13.34 26.79 0.58
N ASN A 367 -14.38 26.80 1.42
CA ASN A 367 -15.49 27.75 1.33
C ASN A 367 -15.22 29.03 2.13
N GLY A 368 -14.27 28.99 3.07
CA GLY A 368 -13.95 30.08 3.97
C GLY A 368 -15.01 30.35 5.03
N SER A 369 -14.75 31.38 5.83
CA SER A 369 -15.69 31.92 6.82
C SER A 369 -16.33 33.21 6.33
N THR A 370 -17.67 33.25 6.29
CA THR A 370 -18.43 34.45 5.92
C THR A 370 -18.79 35.29 7.15
N TYR A 371 -18.56 36.60 7.06
CA TYR A 371 -18.80 37.57 8.12
C TYR A 371 -19.68 38.72 7.65
N ASP A 372 -20.60 39.15 8.51
CA ASP A 372 -21.37 40.38 8.35
C ASP A 372 -20.73 41.50 9.18
N TYR A 373 -20.68 42.71 8.62
CA TYR A 373 -20.04 43.89 9.18
C TYR A 373 -20.90 45.14 9.08
N TYR A 374 -20.87 46.01 10.09
CA TYR A 374 -21.26 47.42 9.96
C TYR A 374 -20.43 48.30 10.89
N VAL A 375 -20.31 49.60 10.58
CA VAL A 375 -19.69 50.59 11.46
C VAL A 375 -20.78 51.49 12.02
N GLU A 376 -20.67 51.84 13.31
CA GLU A 376 -21.46 52.90 13.95
C GLU A 376 -20.53 54.08 14.26
N ALA A 377 -20.86 55.26 13.75
CA ALA A 377 -20.23 56.52 14.11
C ALA A 377 -21.02 57.21 15.23
N THR A 378 -20.33 57.82 16.19
CA THR A 378 -20.88 58.66 17.26
C THR A 378 -20.25 60.05 17.20
N GLY A 379 -21.07 61.09 17.05
CA GLY A 379 -20.64 62.48 16.96
C GLY A 379 -20.03 62.99 18.26
N LYS A 380 -18.83 63.60 18.19
CA LYS A 380 -18.06 63.99 19.38
C LYS A 380 -18.66 65.16 20.17
N ASN A 381 -19.48 66.02 19.54
CA ASN A 381 -20.05 67.20 20.21
C ASN A 381 -21.43 66.94 20.81
N ASP A 382 -22.23 66.05 20.22
CA ASP A 382 -23.66 65.86 20.54
C ASP A 382 -24.09 64.40 20.76
N GLY A 383 -23.20 63.43 20.53
CA GLY A 383 -23.49 62.00 20.68
C GLY A 383 -24.37 61.40 19.57
N THR A 384 -24.61 62.11 18.46
CA THR A 384 -25.47 61.64 17.36
C THR A 384 -24.89 60.38 16.73
N LYS A 385 -25.72 59.34 16.58
CA LYS A 385 -25.32 58.05 16.00
C LYS A 385 -25.72 57.94 14.52
N VAL A 386 -24.80 57.42 13.71
CA VAL A 386 -24.99 57.12 12.28
C VAL A 386 -24.39 55.75 11.98
N SER A 387 -25.15 54.83 11.39
CA SER A 387 -24.66 53.48 11.05
C SER A 387 -24.51 53.29 9.55
N SER A 388 -23.53 52.50 9.13
CA SER A 388 -23.42 52.06 7.74
C SER A 388 -24.49 51.02 7.40
N ALA A 389 -24.73 50.81 6.10
CA ALA A 389 -25.33 49.57 5.65
C ALA A 389 -24.43 48.37 6.02
N THR A 390 -25.03 47.21 6.24
CA THR A 390 -24.28 45.96 6.46
C THR A 390 -23.57 45.53 5.19
N LYS A 391 -22.34 45.03 5.33
CA LYS A 391 -21.55 44.37 4.29
C LYS A 391 -21.27 42.93 4.69
N THR A 392 -21.30 42.02 3.73
CA THR A 392 -21.08 40.60 3.95
C THR A 392 -19.95 40.15 3.03
N GLU A 393 -18.87 39.63 3.59
CA GLU A 393 -17.71 39.14 2.84
C GLU A 393 -17.26 37.78 3.38
N THR A 394 -16.59 37.00 2.53
CA THR A 394 -16.04 35.68 2.89
C THR A 394 -14.54 35.71 2.76
N ILE A 395 -13.85 35.21 3.78
CA ILE A 395 -12.40 35.04 3.77
C ILE A 395 -12.04 33.55 3.56
N THR A 396 -11.21 33.28 2.56
CA THR A 396 -10.76 31.93 2.17
C THR A 396 -9.25 31.87 2.12
N THR A 397 -8.62 31.06 2.98
CA THR A 397 -7.14 30.93 2.97
C THR A 397 -6.67 29.94 1.90
N GLY A 398 -7.55 29.08 1.40
CA GLY A 398 -7.34 28.08 0.37
C GLY A 398 -6.70 26.79 0.90
N ILE A 399 -6.87 25.69 0.15
CA ILE A 399 -6.30 24.39 0.50
C ILE A 399 -4.77 24.46 0.62
N ASN A 400 -4.25 24.00 1.75
CA ASN A 400 -2.83 23.81 2.04
C ASN A 400 -2.38 22.39 1.68
N GLY A 401 -3.23 21.39 1.85
CA GLY A 401 -2.98 20.03 1.39
C GLY A 401 -3.96 19.00 1.93
N TYR A 402 -3.51 17.75 1.94
CA TYR A 402 -4.30 16.58 2.35
C TYR A 402 -3.50 15.67 3.29
N TYR A 403 -4.17 15.16 4.32
CA TYR A 403 -3.72 14.05 5.15
C TYR A 403 -4.25 12.75 4.59
N ILE A 404 -3.36 11.77 4.39
CA ILE A 404 -3.70 10.48 3.78
C ILE A 404 -3.15 9.34 4.64
N VAL A 405 -4.02 8.41 5.01
CA VAL A 405 -3.67 7.12 5.63
C VAL A 405 -4.29 6.00 4.80
N VAL A 406 -3.57 4.88 4.67
CA VAL A 406 -4.03 3.66 3.97
C VAL A 406 -3.88 2.46 4.89
N ASP A 407 -5.00 1.87 5.31
CA ASP A 407 -5.02 0.71 6.20
C ASP A 407 -6.29 -0.16 6.00
N GLN A 408 -6.57 -1.10 6.91
CA GLN A 408 -7.71 -2.03 6.82
C GLN A 408 -8.89 -1.66 7.74
N ASN A 409 -8.77 -0.57 8.52
CA ASN A 409 -9.77 -0.09 9.46
C ASN A 409 -10.71 0.90 8.76
N PRO A 410 -12.03 0.62 8.65
CA PRO A 410 -12.96 1.53 7.96
C PRO A 410 -12.99 2.95 8.55
N ASP A 411 -12.67 3.12 9.84
CA ASP A 411 -12.92 4.34 10.60
C ASP A 411 -11.65 5.14 10.96
N THR A 412 -10.50 4.86 10.35
CA THR A 412 -9.26 5.61 10.63
C THR A 412 -9.43 7.11 10.31
N ILE A 413 -9.06 7.96 11.26
CA ILE A 413 -9.01 9.42 11.11
C ILE A 413 -7.54 9.84 10.91
N PRO A 414 -7.15 10.42 9.76
CA PRO A 414 -5.77 10.78 9.46
C PRO A 414 -5.40 12.11 10.14
N LEU A 415 -5.43 12.15 11.47
CA LEU A 415 -5.00 13.32 12.25
C LEU A 415 -3.48 13.25 12.51
N PRO A 416 -2.73 14.31 12.18
CA PRO A 416 -1.30 14.37 12.46
C PRO A 416 -1.01 14.79 13.90
N SER A 417 0.23 14.59 14.35
CA SER A 417 0.81 15.22 15.54
C SER A 417 1.49 16.57 15.27
N ASN A 418 1.46 17.03 14.00
CA ASN A 418 2.08 18.27 13.50
C ASN A 418 1.19 18.90 12.40
N THR A 419 1.50 20.12 11.95
CA THR A 419 0.67 20.85 10.97
C THR A 419 1.02 20.60 9.50
N THR A 420 1.81 19.58 9.19
CA THR A 420 2.33 19.33 7.83
C THR A 420 1.49 18.30 7.09
N PRO A 421 0.78 18.64 5.98
CA PRO A 421 -0.01 17.68 5.22
C PRO A 421 0.85 16.57 4.60
N THR A 422 0.24 15.39 4.39
CA THR A 422 0.90 14.24 3.72
C THR A 422 1.28 14.59 2.27
N THR A 423 0.45 15.38 1.59
CA THR A 423 0.70 15.85 0.23
C THR A 423 -0.08 17.12 -0.08
N THR A 424 0.40 17.91 -1.04
CA THR A 424 -0.35 19.03 -1.65
C THR A 424 -1.02 18.63 -2.97
N SER A 425 -0.72 17.43 -3.47
CA SER A 425 -1.28 16.86 -4.69
C SER A 425 -2.76 16.49 -4.51
N THR A 426 -3.54 16.61 -5.59
CA THR A 426 -4.90 16.05 -5.75
C THR A 426 -4.90 14.62 -6.29
N HIS A 427 -3.71 14.03 -6.43
CA HIS A 427 -3.46 12.67 -6.92
C HIS A 427 -2.56 11.92 -5.94
N TYR A 428 -2.94 10.69 -5.59
CA TYR A 428 -2.16 9.81 -4.69
C TYR A 428 -1.99 8.43 -5.31
N VAL A 429 -0.78 7.86 -5.18
CA VAL A 429 -0.41 6.55 -5.75
C VAL A 429 -0.03 5.59 -4.63
N ILE A 430 -0.68 4.43 -4.63
CA ILE A 430 -0.45 3.32 -3.71
C ILE A 430 0.32 2.24 -4.46
N ASN A 431 1.57 1.97 -4.03
CA ASN A 431 2.32 0.82 -4.54
C ASN A 431 1.71 -0.45 -3.96
N ASN A 432 1.13 -1.25 -4.85
CA ASN A 432 0.08 -2.19 -4.51
C ASN A 432 0.64 -3.45 -3.83
N SER A 433 0.50 -3.50 -2.51
CA SER A 433 1.03 -4.55 -1.64
C SER A 433 -0.05 -5.20 -0.76
N TYR A 434 -1.30 -4.77 -0.91
CA TYR A 434 -2.43 -5.23 -0.10
C TYR A 434 -3.10 -6.45 -0.75
N LYS A 435 -3.15 -7.57 -0.02
CA LYS A 435 -3.79 -8.82 -0.45
C LYS A 435 -5.29 -8.90 -0.16
N ASN A 436 -5.78 -7.97 0.65
CA ASN A 436 -7.18 -7.84 1.05
C ASN A 436 -7.66 -6.42 0.74
N ASP A 437 -8.97 -6.24 0.68
CA ASP A 437 -9.62 -4.93 0.78
C ASP A 437 -8.96 -4.02 1.82
N PHE A 438 -8.88 -2.75 1.49
CA PHE A 438 -8.33 -1.70 2.34
C PHE A 438 -9.11 -0.40 2.15
N TYR A 439 -8.82 0.59 2.97
CA TYR A 439 -9.43 1.91 2.96
C TYR A 439 -8.36 2.99 2.75
N VAL A 440 -8.72 4.03 2.02
CA VAL A 440 -7.92 5.25 1.87
C VAL A 440 -8.68 6.37 2.56
N HIS A 441 -8.06 6.93 3.60
CA HIS A 441 -8.64 7.96 4.46
C HIS A 441 -8.03 9.30 4.05
N ILE A 442 -8.85 10.23 3.58
CA ILE A 442 -8.40 11.53 3.09
C ILE A 442 -9.12 12.64 3.85
N ALA A 443 -8.37 13.55 4.47
CA ALA A 443 -8.86 14.82 4.99
C ALA A 443 -8.08 15.98 4.34
N ALA A 444 -8.76 17.07 3.98
CA ALA A 444 -8.13 18.30 3.52
C ALA A 444 -7.81 19.22 4.70
N ILE A 445 -6.81 20.08 4.53
CA ILE A 445 -6.47 21.16 5.45
C ILE A 445 -6.27 22.46 4.65
N ASP A 446 -6.80 23.57 5.12
CA ASP A 446 -6.54 24.92 4.57
C ASP A 446 -5.26 25.55 5.14
N LYS A 447 -4.94 26.79 4.74
CA LYS A 447 -3.76 27.50 5.26
C LYS A 447 -4.00 28.17 6.62
N ALA A 448 -5.25 28.34 7.06
CA ALA A 448 -5.59 28.72 8.44
C ALA A 448 -5.36 27.57 9.45
N GLY A 449 -5.33 26.33 8.97
CA GLY A 449 -5.13 25.11 9.75
C GLY A 449 -6.43 24.36 10.09
N ASN A 450 -7.57 24.72 9.50
CA ASN A 450 -8.82 23.99 9.72
C ASN A 450 -8.83 22.70 8.89
N ILE A 451 -9.30 21.60 9.48
CA ILE A 451 -9.24 20.25 8.87
C ILE A 451 -10.66 19.78 8.56
N SER A 452 -10.88 19.33 7.33
CA SER A 452 -12.17 18.81 6.85
C SER A 452 -12.60 17.53 7.57
N GLU A 453 -13.87 17.16 7.41
CA GLU A 453 -14.27 15.76 7.60
C GLU A 453 -13.43 14.82 6.72
N VAL A 454 -13.29 13.57 7.18
CA VAL A 454 -12.57 12.50 6.48
C VAL A 454 -13.46 11.83 5.44
N THR A 455 -12.91 11.55 4.27
CA THR A 455 -13.48 10.62 3.29
C THR A 455 -12.79 9.27 3.37
N HIS A 456 -13.59 8.21 3.46
CA HIS A 456 -13.15 6.84 3.66
C HIS A 456 -13.44 6.03 2.39
N GLN A 457 -12.48 5.99 1.47
CA GLN A 457 -12.63 5.26 0.21
C GLN A 457 -12.27 3.80 0.40
N LYS A 458 -13.26 2.91 0.44
CA LYS A 458 -13.01 1.46 0.37
C LYS A 458 -12.46 1.12 -1.03
N VAL A 459 -11.30 0.49 -1.08
CA VAL A 459 -10.70 -0.05 -2.31
C VAL A 459 -10.88 -1.56 -2.29
N GLN A 460 -11.45 -2.11 -3.36
CA GLN A 460 -11.67 -3.55 -3.50
C GLN A 460 -10.48 -4.19 -4.19
N VAL A 461 -9.87 -5.16 -3.51
CA VAL A 461 -8.80 -5.97 -4.08
C VAL A 461 -9.43 -7.07 -4.93
N GLN A 462 -9.27 -6.97 -6.25
CA GLN A 462 -9.93 -7.87 -7.18
C GLN A 462 -9.07 -9.12 -7.39
N ASN A 463 -9.59 -10.27 -6.96
CA ASN A 463 -8.92 -11.57 -7.09
C ASN A 463 -9.26 -12.25 -8.43
N ALA A 464 -8.45 -13.23 -8.82
CA ALA A 464 -8.66 -14.00 -10.05
C ALA A 464 -9.95 -14.82 -9.97
N THR A 465 -11.00 -14.41 -10.68
CA THR A 465 -12.25 -15.19 -10.74
C THR A 465 -12.06 -16.49 -11.53
N GLY A 466 -11.20 -16.49 -12.54
CA GLY A 466 -10.86 -17.66 -13.37
C GLY A 466 -9.57 -17.49 -14.17
N ILE A 467 -9.16 -18.58 -14.83
CA ILE A 467 -8.01 -18.66 -15.73
C ILE A 467 -8.42 -19.48 -16.97
N THR A 468 -7.91 -19.12 -18.14
CA THR A 468 -8.08 -19.88 -19.39
C THR A 468 -6.72 -20.09 -20.06
N LEU A 469 -6.64 -21.08 -20.96
CA LEU A 469 -5.47 -21.34 -21.79
C LEU A 469 -5.80 -21.11 -23.25
N ASN A 470 -4.81 -20.71 -24.06
CA ASN A 470 -4.91 -20.64 -25.52
C ASN A 470 -5.22 -21.98 -26.19
N LYS A 471 -4.95 -23.11 -25.53
CA LYS A 471 -5.23 -24.48 -25.98
C LYS A 471 -5.76 -25.34 -24.83
N ASN A 472 -6.67 -26.26 -25.13
CA ASN A 472 -7.13 -27.34 -24.23
C ASN A 472 -6.59 -28.72 -24.65
N THR A 473 -6.05 -28.85 -25.85
CA THR A 473 -5.32 -30.02 -26.36
C THR A 473 -4.11 -29.57 -27.18
N ASP A 474 -3.04 -30.35 -27.17
CA ASP A 474 -1.86 -30.12 -28.02
C ASP A 474 -1.32 -31.45 -28.57
N GLU A 475 -0.77 -31.43 -29.79
CA GLU A 475 -0.15 -32.59 -30.43
C GLU A 475 1.30 -32.28 -30.79
N LEU A 476 2.24 -32.98 -30.18
CA LEU A 476 3.68 -32.75 -30.35
C LEU A 476 4.39 -34.03 -30.79
N ILE A 477 5.50 -33.87 -31.50
CA ILE A 477 6.45 -34.96 -31.78
C ILE A 477 7.55 -34.94 -30.72
N THR A 478 8.06 -36.12 -30.31
CA THR A 478 9.19 -36.23 -29.37
C THR A 478 10.35 -35.28 -29.71
N GLY A 479 10.75 -34.45 -28.76
CA GLY A 479 11.78 -33.41 -28.90
C GLY A 479 11.27 -32.03 -29.35
N GLN A 480 9.98 -31.87 -29.67
CA GLN A 480 9.37 -30.57 -29.95
C GLN A 480 9.00 -29.81 -28.66
N ASN A 481 8.90 -28.49 -28.79
CA ASN A 481 8.43 -27.56 -27.77
C ASN A 481 7.26 -26.74 -28.30
N ASP A 482 6.35 -26.33 -27.42
CA ASP A 482 5.29 -25.35 -27.73
C ASP A 482 4.97 -24.49 -26.48
N LYS A 483 4.15 -23.44 -26.64
CA LYS A 483 3.85 -22.43 -25.64
C LYS A 483 2.36 -22.39 -25.31
N LEU A 484 2.04 -22.68 -24.06
CA LEU A 484 0.75 -22.32 -23.50
C LEU A 484 0.78 -20.89 -22.98
N ILE A 485 -0.29 -20.15 -23.28
CA ILE A 485 -0.53 -18.79 -22.82
C ILE A 485 -1.73 -18.85 -21.89
N ALA A 486 -1.52 -18.44 -20.64
CA ALA A 486 -2.57 -18.31 -19.65
C ALA A 486 -3.16 -16.89 -19.66
N THR A 487 -4.48 -16.80 -19.60
CA THR A 487 -5.23 -15.53 -19.49
C THR A 487 -6.07 -15.57 -18.23
N ILE A 488 -5.85 -14.61 -17.33
CA ILE A 488 -6.57 -14.50 -16.05
C ILE A 488 -7.78 -13.57 -16.22
N THR A 489 -8.87 -13.86 -15.52
CA THR A 489 -10.11 -13.07 -15.57
C THR A 489 -10.53 -12.69 -14.15
N PRO A 490 -10.86 -11.42 -13.87
CA PRO A 490 -10.78 -10.26 -14.76
C PRO A 490 -9.33 -9.83 -15.05
N ASP A 491 -9.10 -8.99 -16.06
CA ASP A 491 -7.76 -8.53 -16.43
C ASP A 491 -7.22 -7.42 -15.50
N ASP A 492 -8.04 -6.85 -14.64
CA ASP A 492 -7.62 -6.00 -13.51
C ASP A 492 -7.39 -6.79 -12.20
N ALA A 493 -7.37 -8.13 -12.26
CA ALA A 493 -6.99 -8.98 -11.14
C ALA A 493 -5.58 -8.67 -10.61
N ILE A 494 -5.45 -8.65 -9.28
CA ILE A 494 -4.31 -8.08 -8.57
C ILE A 494 -3.07 -8.98 -8.58
N ASP A 495 -3.27 -10.28 -8.48
CA ASP A 495 -2.23 -11.30 -8.57
C ASP A 495 -2.45 -12.08 -9.86
N LYS A 496 -1.54 -11.87 -10.82
CA LYS A 496 -1.53 -12.56 -12.11
C LYS A 496 -0.51 -13.71 -12.16
N SER A 497 0.01 -14.17 -11.03
CA SER A 497 0.96 -15.28 -11.00
C SER A 497 0.30 -16.60 -11.40
N VAL A 498 1.04 -17.41 -12.16
CA VAL A 498 0.61 -18.73 -12.66
C VAL A 498 1.68 -19.76 -12.34
N VAL A 499 1.28 -20.81 -11.64
CA VAL A 499 2.09 -22.00 -11.35
C VAL A 499 1.74 -23.07 -12.36
N TRP A 500 2.74 -23.63 -13.02
CA TRP A 500 2.58 -24.69 -14.01
C TRP A 500 2.95 -26.06 -13.44
N SER A 501 2.24 -27.09 -13.89
CA SER A 501 2.45 -28.49 -13.49
C SER A 501 2.14 -29.44 -14.64
N THR A 502 2.68 -30.67 -14.58
CA THR A 502 2.40 -31.76 -15.52
C THR A 502 1.98 -33.01 -14.75
N SER A 503 1.06 -33.79 -15.31
CA SER A 503 0.68 -35.10 -14.76
C SER A 503 1.78 -36.15 -14.92
N ASP A 504 2.64 -36.02 -15.92
CA ASP A 504 3.77 -36.93 -16.17
C ASP A 504 4.94 -36.20 -16.87
N PRO A 505 5.99 -35.80 -16.12
CA PRO A 505 7.16 -35.13 -16.70
C PRO A 505 8.03 -36.05 -17.58
N SER A 506 7.81 -37.38 -17.56
CA SER A 506 8.50 -38.31 -18.46
C SER A 506 7.87 -38.35 -19.86
N ILE A 507 6.62 -37.89 -20.01
CA ILE A 507 5.93 -37.74 -21.30
C ILE A 507 6.06 -36.30 -21.80
N ALA A 508 5.69 -35.31 -20.97
CA ALA A 508 5.85 -33.90 -21.29
C ALA A 508 6.13 -33.04 -20.04
N SER A 509 7.19 -32.25 -20.07
CA SER A 509 7.58 -31.31 -19.02
C SER A 509 7.12 -29.89 -19.35
N VAL A 510 6.84 -29.06 -18.35
CA VAL A 510 6.49 -27.63 -18.52
C VAL A 510 7.38 -26.74 -17.64
N ASP A 511 7.82 -25.58 -18.17
CA ASP A 511 8.60 -24.58 -17.43
C ASP A 511 7.73 -23.55 -16.68
N SER A 512 8.35 -22.70 -15.86
CA SER A 512 7.65 -21.65 -15.10
C SER A 512 6.95 -20.60 -15.97
N ASN A 513 7.29 -20.53 -17.25
CA ASN A 513 6.73 -19.58 -18.20
C ASN A 513 5.58 -20.19 -19.03
N GLY A 514 5.27 -21.49 -18.89
CA GLY A 514 4.29 -22.21 -19.72
C GLY A 514 4.84 -22.79 -21.03
N THR A 515 6.15 -22.98 -21.16
CA THR A 515 6.76 -23.69 -22.30
C THR A 515 6.73 -25.20 -22.04
N ILE A 516 6.16 -25.98 -22.97
CA ILE A 516 6.13 -27.44 -22.93
C ILE A 516 7.32 -28.01 -23.69
N THR A 517 7.87 -29.14 -23.24
CA THR A 517 8.82 -29.99 -23.97
C THR A 517 8.32 -31.43 -24.00
N ALA A 518 8.20 -32.00 -25.20
CA ALA A 518 7.77 -33.38 -25.43
C ALA A 518 8.95 -34.36 -25.27
N GLN A 519 8.83 -35.32 -24.35
CA GLN A 519 9.91 -36.22 -23.91
C GLN A 519 9.79 -37.65 -24.45
N ASN A 520 8.61 -38.28 -24.34
CA ASN A 520 8.34 -39.66 -24.80
C ASN A 520 6.91 -39.80 -25.34
N GLU A 521 6.64 -40.81 -26.15
CA GLU A 521 5.29 -41.14 -26.66
C GLU A 521 4.31 -41.39 -25.51
N GLY A 522 3.11 -40.80 -25.59
CA GLY A 522 2.07 -40.91 -24.56
C GLY A 522 1.21 -39.66 -24.46
N THR A 523 0.48 -39.53 -23.35
CA THR A 523 -0.36 -38.36 -23.07
C THR A 523 -0.10 -37.83 -21.67
N ALA A 524 0.11 -36.51 -21.54
CA ALA A 524 0.26 -35.82 -20.26
C ALA A 524 -0.66 -34.60 -20.19
N THR A 525 -1.20 -34.29 -19.02
CA THR A 525 -2.01 -33.09 -18.80
C THR A 525 -1.17 -32.01 -18.15
N ILE A 526 -1.04 -30.87 -18.84
CA ILE A 526 -0.39 -29.66 -18.33
C ILE A 526 -1.46 -28.80 -17.66
N THR A 527 -1.22 -28.35 -16.43
CA THR A 527 -2.18 -27.53 -15.66
C THR A 527 -1.53 -26.24 -15.17
N ALA A 528 -2.18 -25.13 -15.49
CA ALA A 528 -1.90 -23.79 -15.00
C ALA A 528 -2.81 -23.48 -13.80
N THR A 529 -2.22 -22.98 -12.71
CA THR A 529 -2.92 -22.70 -11.45
C THR A 529 -2.58 -21.28 -10.98
N THR A 530 -3.61 -20.49 -10.66
CA THR A 530 -3.49 -19.15 -10.05
C THR A 530 -3.22 -19.24 -8.55
N ALA A 531 -2.73 -18.16 -7.93
CA ALA A 531 -2.41 -18.13 -6.50
C ALA A 531 -3.60 -18.45 -5.56
N ASP A 532 -4.84 -18.16 -5.99
CA ASP A 532 -6.08 -18.46 -5.26
C ASP A 532 -6.75 -19.78 -5.72
N GLY A 533 -6.04 -20.59 -6.52
CA GLY A 533 -6.40 -21.98 -6.81
C GLY A 533 -7.31 -22.19 -8.02
N LYS A 534 -7.56 -21.19 -8.87
CA LYS A 534 -8.25 -21.42 -10.16
C LYS A 534 -7.32 -22.13 -11.14
N THR A 535 -7.82 -23.16 -11.80
CA THR A 535 -7.05 -24.04 -12.69
C THR A 535 -7.58 -24.05 -14.12
N ALA A 536 -6.68 -24.14 -15.09
CA ALA A 536 -6.99 -24.52 -16.47
C ALA A 536 -5.96 -25.52 -16.99
N SER A 537 -6.38 -26.46 -17.84
CA SER A 537 -5.56 -27.60 -18.26
C SER A 537 -5.57 -27.81 -19.77
N CYS A 538 -4.46 -28.34 -20.29
CA CYS A 538 -4.28 -28.74 -21.67
C CYS A 538 -3.77 -30.19 -21.73
N VAL A 539 -4.40 -31.03 -22.55
CA VAL A 539 -3.99 -32.43 -22.76
C VAL A 539 -2.99 -32.49 -23.92
N VAL A 540 -1.73 -32.78 -23.60
CA VAL A 540 -0.64 -32.90 -24.58
C VAL A 540 -0.48 -34.36 -24.96
N THR A 541 -0.67 -34.66 -26.25
CA THR A 541 -0.39 -35.98 -26.84
C THR A 541 0.94 -35.92 -27.56
N VAL A 542 1.89 -36.76 -27.14
CA VAL A 542 3.21 -36.86 -27.75
C VAL A 542 3.24 -38.09 -28.65
N THR A 543 3.59 -37.87 -29.91
CA THR A 543 3.82 -38.91 -30.91
C THR A 543 5.33 -39.13 -31.13
N PRO A 544 5.76 -40.35 -31.47
CA PRO A 544 7.18 -40.64 -31.64
C PRO A 544 7.71 -40.00 -32.92
N ASN A 545 8.96 -39.52 -32.88
CA ASN A 545 9.63 -39.00 -34.07
C ASN A 545 10.00 -40.15 -35.03
N ARG A 546 9.23 -40.30 -36.12
CA ARG A 546 9.36 -41.41 -37.08
C ARG A 546 10.31 -41.13 -38.25
N ASP A 547 10.96 -39.96 -38.29
CA ASP A 547 11.77 -39.52 -39.44
C ASP A 547 13.21 -40.07 -39.41
N LYS A 548 13.36 -41.39 -39.25
CA LYS A 548 14.66 -42.08 -39.31
C LYS A 548 14.58 -43.36 -40.14
N ALA A 549 15.57 -43.57 -41.00
CA ALA A 549 15.76 -44.75 -41.84
C ALA A 549 17.22 -45.22 -41.77
N ARG A 550 17.46 -46.53 -41.93
CA ARG A 550 18.80 -47.11 -42.10
C ARG A 550 19.05 -47.32 -43.59
N LEU A 551 20.02 -46.57 -44.13
CA LEU A 551 20.56 -46.78 -45.48
C LEU A 551 21.90 -47.49 -45.35
N SER A 552 22.00 -48.70 -45.90
CA SER A 552 23.24 -49.48 -45.94
C SER A 552 23.71 -49.61 -47.39
N ILE A 553 24.93 -49.16 -47.68
CA ILE A 553 25.49 -49.09 -49.03
C ILE A 553 26.68 -50.05 -49.10
N THR A 554 26.59 -51.04 -49.99
CA THR A 554 27.65 -52.02 -50.22
C THR A 554 28.46 -51.61 -51.44
N MET A 555 29.77 -51.50 -51.26
CA MET A 555 30.71 -51.04 -52.27
C MET A 555 31.27 -52.21 -53.10
N THR A 556 31.82 -51.94 -54.28
CA THR A 556 32.35 -52.96 -55.21
C THR A 556 33.57 -53.72 -54.68
N ASN A 557 34.16 -53.28 -53.57
CA ASN A 557 35.20 -54.00 -52.83
C ASN A 557 34.64 -54.96 -51.74
N GLY A 558 33.31 -55.04 -51.60
CA GLY A 558 32.62 -55.88 -50.61
C GLY A 558 32.42 -55.24 -49.22
N GLN A 559 32.87 -54.00 -48.99
CA GLN A 559 32.62 -53.30 -47.73
C GLN A 559 31.22 -52.66 -47.72
N THR A 560 30.55 -52.67 -46.56
CA THR A 560 29.23 -52.02 -46.38
C THR A 560 29.33 -50.89 -45.38
N GLU A 561 28.96 -49.67 -45.80
CA GLU A 561 28.76 -48.53 -44.89
C GLU A 561 27.29 -48.37 -44.52
N THR A 562 27.00 -47.86 -43.32
CA THR A 562 25.62 -47.70 -42.81
C THR A 562 25.39 -46.30 -42.25
N PHE A 563 24.31 -45.68 -42.72
CA PHE A 563 23.86 -44.35 -42.35
C PHE A 563 22.50 -44.44 -41.67
N ILE A 564 22.40 -43.85 -40.46
CA ILE A 564 21.12 -43.62 -39.77
C ILE A 564 20.79 -42.15 -39.98
N THR A 565 19.76 -41.87 -40.78
CA THR A 565 19.46 -40.52 -41.28
C THR A 565 17.97 -40.35 -41.56
N SER A 566 17.51 -39.15 -41.93
CA SER A 566 16.09 -38.93 -42.23
C SER A 566 15.65 -39.60 -43.52
N MET A 567 14.37 -39.94 -43.62
CA MET A 567 13.81 -40.55 -44.83
C MET A 567 13.96 -39.62 -46.04
N ASP A 568 13.95 -38.29 -45.86
CA ASP A 568 14.26 -37.31 -46.91
C ASP A 568 15.68 -37.47 -47.46
N ILE A 569 16.68 -37.65 -46.59
CA ILE A 569 18.08 -37.85 -47.02
C ILE A 569 18.22 -39.19 -47.77
N VAL A 570 17.50 -40.22 -47.35
CA VAL A 570 17.44 -41.51 -48.06
C VAL A 570 16.73 -41.37 -49.41
N ASN A 571 15.60 -40.67 -49.49
CA ASN A 571 14.88 -40.40 -50.74
C ASN A 571 15.71 -39.57 -51.73
N ASN A 572 16.47 -38.60 -51.23
CA ASN A 572 17.41 -37.82 -52.04
C ASN A 572 18.56 -38.69 -52.58
N PHE A 573 19.11 -39.60 -51.76
CA PHE A 573 20.13 -40.56 -52.21
C PHE A 573 19.58 -41.51 -53.29
N ILE A 574 18.39 -42.10 -53.08
CA ILE A 574 17.73 -42.96 -54.06
C ILE A 574 17.50 -42.21 -55.38
N SER A 575 17.05 -40.96 -55.30
CA SER A 575 16.76 -40.13 -56.47
C SER A 575 18.03 -39.77 -57.25
N TRP A 576 19.11 -39.41 -56.54
CA TRP A 576 20.44 -39.22 -57.14
C TRP A 576 20.94 -40.50 -57.82
N TYR A 577 20.87 -41.65 -57.15
CA TYR A 577 21.36 -42.92 -57.69
C TYR A 577 20.57 -43.32 -58.95
N LYS A 578 19.24 -43.20 -58.92
CA LYS A 578 18.38 -43.44 -60.08
C LYS A 578 18.73 -42.51 -61.25
N LEU A 579 18.90 -41.21 -60.99
CA LEU A 579 19.29 -40.26 -62.03
C LEU A 579 20.66 -40.62 -62.62
N LYS A 580 21.64 -40.94 -61.77
CA LYS A 580 22.99 -41.31 -62.23
C LYS A 580 23.04 -42.61 -63.02
N SER A 581 22.17 -43.58 -62.70
CA SER A 581 22.03 -44.83 -63.45
C SER A 581 21.55 -44.65 -64.90
N THR A 582 20.96 -43.50 -65.26
CA THR A 582 20.61 -43.17 -66.65
C THR A 582 21.74 -42.42 -67.39
N GLY A 583 22.90 -42.24 -66.76
CA GLY A 583 24.07 -41.52 -67.28
C GLY A 583 24.10 -40.03 -66.93
N VAL A 584 23.05 -39.50 -66.32
CA VAL A 584 22.86 -38.05 -66.07
C VAL A 584 23.16 -37.68 -64.61
N GLY A 585 23.76 -36.52 -64.35
CA GLY A 585 23.99 -36.01 -63.00
C GLY A 585 25.39 -36.26 -62.42
N GLN A 586 25.61 -35.80 -61.18
CA GLN A 586 26.91 -35.81 -60.50
C GLN A 586 27.39 -37.23 -60.17
N LEU A 587 28.72 -37.42 -60.12
CA LEU A 587 29.33 -38.74 -59.87
C LEU A 587 29.22 -39.17 -58.41
N ASP A 588 29.21 -38.23 -57.47
CA ASP A 588 29.29 -38.48 -56.04
C ASP A 588 28.02 -37.98 -55.32
N TYR A 589 27.62 -38.70 -54.26
CA TYR A 589 26.63 -38.23 -53.30
C TYR A 589 27.30 -37.83 -51.99
N ILE A 590 26.75 -36.82 -51.32
CA ILE A 590 27.34 -36.20 -50.14
C ILE A 590 26.53 -36.55 -48.89
N PHE A 591 27.17 -37.20 -47.92
CA PHE A 591 26.63 -37.41 -46.58
C PHE A 591 27.35 -36.49 -45.58
N ASN A 592 26.61 -35.65 -44.88
CA ASN A 592 27.14 -34.85 -43.78
C ASN A 592 26.86 -35.57 -42.45
N LYS A 593 27.93 -35.98 -41.75
CA LYS A 593 27.88 -36.78 -40.54
C LYS A 593 28.46 -36.00 -39.37
N LEU A 594 27.65 -35.76 -38.34
CA LEU A 594 28.10 -35.10 -37.12
C LEU A 594 28.68 -36.15 -36.16
N ASN A 595 30.00 -36.13 -35.97
CA ASN A 595 30.70 -37.01 -35.03
C ASN A 595 31.41 -36.15 -33.98
N ALA A 596 31.06 -36.33 -32.69
CA ALA A 596 31.72 -35.67 -31.56
C ALA A 596 31.98 -34.15 -31.78
N SER A 597 30.94 -33.41 -32.16
CA SER A 597 30.95 -31.97 -32.44
C SER A 597 31.75 -31.50 -33.67
N ILE A 598 32.22 -32.41 -34.52
CA ILE A 598 32.83 -32.08 -35.82
C ILE A 598 31.90 -32.55 -36.95
N LEU A 599 31.62 -31.67 -37.92
CA LEU A 599 30.87 -32.02 -39.12
C LEU A 599 31.83 -32.64 -40.14
N LYS A 600 31.74 -33.96 -40.33
CA LYS A 600 32.52 -34.71 -41.32
C LYS A 600 31.68 -34.91 -42.58
N THR A 601 32.16 -34.42 -43.71
CA THR A 601 31.54 -34.66 -45.02
C THR A 601 32.16 -35.91 -45.65
N GLU A 602 31.32 -36.88 -45.99
CA GLU A 602 31.66 -38.17 -46.62
C GLU A 602 31.08 -38.20 -48.04
N TYR A 603 31.85 -38.69 -49.00
CA TYR A 603 31.47 -38.73 -50.43
C TYR A 603 31.39 -40.19 -50.89
N ILE A 604 30.31 -40.56 -51.59
CA ILE A 604 30.13 -41.89 -52.16
C ILE A 604 29.98 -41.78 -53.67
N SER A 605 30.97 -42.28 -54.41
CA SER A 605 30.98 -42.31 -55.88
C SER A 605 30.09 -43.43 -56.42
N PHE A 606 29.23 -43.10 -57.38
CA PHE A 606 28.25 -44.02 -57.99
C PHE A 606 28.89 -45.29 -58.55
N ASP A 607 30.04 -45.17 -59.23
CA ASP A 607 30.75 -46.29 -59.86
C ASP A 607 31.43 -47.24 -58.86
N LYS A 608 31.38 -46.92 -57.57
CA LYS A 608 31.89 -47.74 -56.47
C LYS A 608 30.79 -48.44 -55.67
N ILE A 609 29.51 -48.18 -55.94
CA ILE A 609 28.37 -48.84 -55.29
C ILE A 609 28.06 -50.16 -56.01
N SER A 610 28.08 -51.28 -55.28
CA SER A 610 27.63 -52.59 -55.78
C SER A 610 26.14 -52.81 -55.54
N SER A 611 25.62 -52.37 -54.39
CA SER A 611 24.20 -52.44 -54.03
C SER A 611 23.92 -51.49 -52.87
N PHE A 612 22.64 -51.23 -52.58
CA PHE A 612 22.24 -50.59 -51.34
C PHE A 612 20.89 -51.15 -50.86
N GLU A 613 20.71 -51.14 -49.54
CA GLU A 613 19.51 -51.57 -48.83
C GLU A 613 18.96 -50.38 -48.03
N VAL A 614 17.64 -50.20 -48.06
CA VAL A 614 16.95 -49.27 -47.17
C VAL A 614 16.05 -50.07 -46.24
N ALA A 615 16.37 -50.03 -44.96
CA ALA A 615 15.50 -50.53 -43.91
C ALA A 615 14.80 -49.33 -43.24
N ASP A 616 13.49 -49.27 -43.46
CA ASP A 616 12.59 -48.34 -42.80
C ASP A 616 12.40 -48.77 -41.33
N PHE A 617 12.73 -47.89 -40.37
CA PHE A 617 12.55 -48.18 -38.94
C PHE A 617 11.07 -48.30 -38.55
N THR A 618 10.13 -47.86 -39.40
CA THR A 618 8.69 -47.92 -39.09
C THR A 618 8.05 -49.30 -39.27
N LYS A 619 8.81 -50.33 -39.73
CA LYS A 619 8.20 -51.63 -40.10
C LYS A 619 8.70 -52.92 -39.43
N ILE A 620 9.52 -52.86 -38.39
CA ILE A 620 9.46 -53.89 -37.32
C ILE A 620 9.93 -53.34 -35.98
N SER A 621 9.00 -53.22 -35.03
CA SER A 621 9.26 -53.23 -33.58
C SER A 621 8.07 -53.95 -32.93
N PRO A 622 8.17 -55.26 -32.62
CA PRO A 622 7.07 -56.00 -32.02
C PRO A 622 6.80 -55.49 -30.59
N THR A 623 5.64 -54.86 -30.39
CA THR A 623 5.27 -54.24 -29.11
C THR A 623 4.97 -55.22 -27.99
N ASN A 624 4.78 -56.51 -28.30
CA ASN A 624 4.42 -57.56 -27.36
C ASN A 624 5.39 -58.74 -27.46
N ILE A 625 5.63 -59.42 -26.34
CA ILE A 625 6.45 -60.64 -26.33
C ILE A 625 5.63 -61.73 -27.01
N THR A 626 6.06 -62.19 -28.18
CA THR A 626 5.31 -63.22 -28.92
C THR A 626 5.39 -64.57 -28.21
N ARG A 627 6.57 -64.91 -27.67
CA ARG A 627 6.91 -66.17 -27.01
C ARG A 627 7.96 -65.96 -25.93
N ILE A 628 7.87 -66.74 -24.86
CA ILE A 628 8.93 -66.96 -23.86
C ILE A 628 9.29 -68.44 -23.89
N ASN A 629 10.59 -68.75 -23.86
CA ASN A 629 11.13 -70.12 -23.77
C ASN A 629 12.08 -70.21 -22.58
N LEU A 630 12.22 -71.40 -22.01
CA LEU A 630 13.26 -71.74 -21.03
C LEU A 630 14.35 -72.57 -21.71
N ASN A 631 15.57 -72.53 -21.18
CA ASN A 631 16.67 -73.43 -21.57
C ASN A 631 16.35 -74.92 -21.30
N LYS A 632 15.50 -75.23 -20.32
CA LYS A 632 15.01 -76.58 -20.00
C LYS A 632 13.49 -76.61 -19.84
N THR A 633 12.86 -77.71 -20.24
CA THR A 633 11.42 -78.00 -20.01
C THR A 633 11.18 -79.05 -18.92
N THR A 634 12.21 -79.83 -18.59
CA THR A 634 12.28 -80.73 -17.43
C THR A 634 13.69 -80.70 -16.87
N ASP A 635 13.84 -80.89 -15.55
CA ASP A 635 15.14 -81.04 -14.91
C ASP A 635 15.07 -82.04 -13.75
N LYS A 636 16.21 -82.68 -13.42
CA LYS A 636 16.31 -83.66 -12.33
C LYS A 636 17.45 -83.29 -11.38
N LEU A 637 17.13 -83.11 -10.10
CA LEU A 637 18.05 -82.59 -9.08
C LEU A 637 17.98 -83.44 -7.80
N LYS A 638 19.05 -83.50 -6.99
CA LYS A 638 18.99 -84.09 -5.64
C LYS A 638 18.57 -83.02 -4.60
N PRO A 639 18.02 -83.41 -3.44
CA PRO A 639 17.80 -82.47 -2.34
C PRO A 639 19.12 -81.78 -1.93
N GLY A 640 19.15 -80.45 -2.00
CA GLY A 640 20.33 -79.62 -1.76
C GLY A 640 20.98 -79.05 -3.03
N ASP A 641 20.70 -79.61 -4.21
CA ASP A 641 21.26 -79.12 -5.48
C ASP A 641 20.60 -77.80 -5.94
N SER A 642 21.30 -77.07 -6.80
CA SER A 642 20.77 -75.88 -7.48
C SER A 642 21.16 -75.86 -8.95
N ASP A 643 20.22 -75.47 -9.81
CA ASP A 643 20.43 -75.19 -11.24
C ASP A 643 19.89 -73.80 -11.61
N ILE A 644 20.21 -73.30 -12.80
CA ILE A 644 19.73 -71.99 -13.29
C ILE A 644 18.92 -72.17 -14.58
N LEU A 645 17.64 -71.80 -14.51
CA LEU A 645 16.84 -71.63 -15.71
C LEU A 645 17.04 -70.23 -16.29
N SER A 646 17.41 -70.17 -17.57
CA SER A 646 17.46 -68.93 -18.33
C SER A 646 16.22 -68.83 -19.22
N ALA A 647 15.58 -67.66 -19.18
CA ALA A 647 14.38 -67.36 -19.95
C ALA A 647 14.72 -66.45 -21.14
N ALA A 648 14.41 -66.91 -22.35
CA ALA A 648 14.61 -66.16 -23.60
C ALA A 648 13.25 -65.74 -24.17
N VAL A 649 13.09 -64.45 -24.45
CA VAL A 649 11.89 -63.87 -25.07
C VAL A 649 12.09 -63.69 -26.58
N THR A 650 11.02 -63.83 -27.36
CA THR A 650 11.00 -63.55 -28.80
C THR A 650 10.07 -62.36 -29.08
N PRO A 651 10.54 -61.25 -29.67
CA PRO A 651 11.91 -61.03 -30.13
C PRO A 651 12.85 -60.59 -28.98
N THR A 652 14.16 -60.59 -29.24
CA THR A 652 15.21 -60.36 -28.23
C THR A 652 15.57 -58.88 -28.03
N ASP A 653 15.03 -57.98 -28.85
CA ASP A 653 15.31 -56.54 -28.84
C ASP A 653 14.49 -55.78 -27.77
N ILE A 654 13.32 -56.28 -27.40
CA ILE A 654 12.48 -55.79 -26.29
C ILE A 654 12.94 -56.28 -24.90
N SER A 655 14.14 -56.87 -24.78
CA SER A 655 14.61 -57.51 -23.55
C SER A 655 15.14 -56.52 -22.50
N SER A 656 14.26 -55.72 -21.88
CA SER A 656 14.57 -55.12 -20.58
C SER A 656 13.37 -55.01 -19.65
N LYS A 657 13.49 -55.68 -18.48
CA LYS A 657 12.64 -55.64 -17.27
C LYS A 657 11.31 -56.42 -17.33
N GLY A 658 11.14 -57.39 -16.42
CA GLY A 658 9.81 -57.87 -16.01
C GLY A 658 9.51 -59.38 -16.03
N ILE A 659 10.51 -60.28 -16.10
CA ILE A 659 10.25 -61.71 -15.93
C ILE A 659 10.07 -62.03 -14.44
N THR A 660 8.92 -62.60 -14.08
CA THR A 660 8.60 -63.08 -12.72
C THR A 660 8.69 -64.60 -12.67
N TRP A 661 9.31 -65.11 -11.62
CA TRP A 661 9.50 -66.55 -11.39
C TRP A 661 8.60 -67.05 -10.26
N SER A 662 8.09 -68.26 -10.39
CA SER A 662 7.24 -68.91 -9.39
C SER A 662 7.42 -70.43 -9.41
N SER A 663 7.20 -71.07 -8.26
CA SER A 663 7.15 -72.53 -8.12
C SER A 663 5.73 -72.95 -7.75
N SER A 664 5.26 -74.08 -8.29
CA SER A 664 4.00 -74.70 -7.86
C SER A 664 4.06 -75.28 -6.45
N ASP A 665 5.25 -75.67 -5.97
CA ASP A 665 5.48 -76.12 -4.60
C ASP A 665 6.91 -75.76 -4.16
N LYS A 666 7.01 -74.62 -3.46
CA LYS A 666 8.26 -74.11 -2.88
C LYS A 666 8.86 -75.01 -1.79
N THR A 667 8.18 -76.08 -1.36
CA THR A 667 8.74 -77.06 -0.39
C THR A 667 9.45 -78.23 -1.06
N ILE A 668 9.24 -78.42 -2.37
CA ILE A 668 9.90 -79.42 -3.21
C ILE A 668 11.07 -78.77 -3.95
N ALA A 669 10.81 -77.69 -4.68
CA ALA A 669 11.84 -76.85 -5.29
C ALA A 669 11.40 -75.39 -5.32
N ASP A 670 12.26 -74.47 -4.85
CA ASP A 670 12.01 -73.03 -4.93
C ASP A 670 12.82 -72.39 -6.07
N VAL A 671 12.42 -71.18 -6.50
CA VAL A 671 13.09 -70.38 -7.53
C VAL A 671 13.18 -68.92 -7.09
N ASP A 672 14.34 -68.29 -7.29
CA ASP A 672 14.56 -66.87 -7.00
C ASP A 672 14.25 -65.95 -8.20
N SER A 673 14.40 -64.64 -8.01
CA SER A 673 14.13 -63.63 -9.05
C SER A 673 15.10 -63.68 -10.24
N THR A 674 16.19 -64.45 -10.17
CA THR A 674 17.16 -64.63 -11.25
C THR A 674 16.91 -65.89 -12.09
N GLY A 675 15.99 -66.77 -11.65
CA GLY A 675 15.74 -68.07 -12.28
C GLY A 675 16.59 -69.20 -11.69
N LYS A 676 17.33 -68.95 -10.60
CA LYS A 676 18.05 -70.00 -9.88
C LYS A 676 17.09 -70.85 -9.06
N ILE A 677 17.13 -72.15 -9.26
CA ILE A 677 16.35 -73.16 -8.55
C ILE A 677 17.14 -73.67 -7.35
N SER A 678 16.46 -73.93 -6.24
CA SER A 678 16.98 -74.74 -5.13
C SER A 678 16.08 -75.96 -4.92
N ALA A 679 16.63 -77.16 -5.11
CA ALA A 679 15.93 -78.42 -4.86
C ALA A 679 15.97 -78.73 -3.36
N LEU A 680 14.81 -78.97 -2.74
CA LEU A 680 14.69 -79.05 -1.28
C LEU A 680 14.27 -80.44 -0.77
N LYS A 681 13.37 -81.11 -1.47
CA LYS A 681 12.77 -82.37 -1.01
C LYS A 681 12.29 -83.22 -2.18
N ASN A 682 12.46 -84.55 -2.08
CA ASN A 682 11.97 -85.49 -3.10
C ASN A 682 10.50 -85.24 -3.46
N GLY A 683 10.22 -85.15 -4.77
CA GLY A 683 8.91 -84.80 -5.32
C GLY A 683 9.03 -84.11 -6.68
N THR A 684 7.92 -83.57 -7.19
CA THR A 684 7.91 -82.84 -8.46
C THR A 684 7.27 -81.46 -8.28
N ALA A 685 7.95 -80.42 -8.76
CA ALA A 685 7.45 -79.04 -8.76
C ALA A 685 7.59 -78.43 -10.16
N ILE A 686 6.68 -77.52 -10.53
CA ILE A 686 6.71 -76.81 -11.81
C ILE A 686 7.18 -75.39 -11.56
N ILE A 687 8.33 -75.05 -12.13
CA ILE A 687 8.86 -73.68 -12.16
C ILE A 687 8.27 -72.97 -13.38
N THR A 688 7.68 -71.80 -13.17
CA THR A 688 7.05 -70.99 -14.21
C THR A 688 7.71 -69.62 -14.27
N ALA A 689 8.25 -69.27 -15.45
CA ALA A 689 8.63 -67.91 -15.80
C ALA A 689 7.46 -67.22 -16.52
N ALA A 690 7.10 -66.02 -16.08
CA ALA A 690 5.99 -65.24 -16.62
C ALA A 690 6.40 -63.81 -16.98
N THR A 691 5.91 -63.30 -18.11
CA THR A 691 6.10 -61.92 -18.57
C THR A 691 4.95 -61.03 -18.13
N ALA A 692 5.16 -59.70 -18.12
CA ALA A 692 4.13 -58.73 -17.75
C ALA A 692 2.88 -58.74 -18.67
N ASP A 693 3.04 -59.16 -19.93
CA ASP A 693 1.95 -59.38 -20.91
C ASP A 693 1.34 -60.81 -20.84
N GLY A 694 1.64 -61.57 -19.77
CA GLY A 694 0.97 -62.82 -19.43
C GLY A 694 1.43 -64.06 -20.18
N LYS A 695 2.54 -64.02 -20.91
CA LYS A 695 3.13 -65.21 -21.53
C LYS A 695 3.92 -66.00 -20.49
N ILE A 696 3.80 -67.32 -20.54
CA ILE A 696 4.43 -68.22 -19.57
C ILE A 696 5.24 -69.32 -20.25
N ALA A 697 6.37 -69.69 -19.65
CA ALA A 697 7.12 -70.90 -19.94
C ALA A 697 7.31 -71.71 -18.65
N LYS A 698 7.32 -73.04 -18.76
CA LYS A 698 7.31 -73.96 -17.63
C LYS A 698 8.42 -75.00 -17.74
N CYS A 699 9.07 -75.28 -16.62
CA CYS A 699 9.99 -76.39 -16.46
C CYS A 699 9.52 -77.29 -15.30
N THR A 700 9.51 -78.61 -15.51
CA THR A 700 9.12 -79.58 -14.48
C THR A 700 10.38 -80.12 -13.78
N ILE A 701 10.56 -79.74 -12.52
CA ILE A 701 11.69 -80.14 -11.69
C ILE A 701 11.29 -81.39 -10.91
N THR A 702 11.99 -82.48 -11.14
CA THR A 702 11.86 -83.71 -10.36
C THR A 702 13.03 -83.78 -9.40
N VAL A 703 12.76 -83.58 -8.11
CA VAL A 703 13.76 -83.76 -7.08
C VAL A 703 13.77 -85.24 -6.68
N ASP A 704 14.89 -85.90 -6.87
CA ASP A 704 15.09 -87.31 -6.53
C ASP A 704 16.53 -87.57 -6.10
N SER A 705 16.65 -88.18 -4.92
CA SER A 705 17.88 -88.74 -4.35
C SER A 705 18.67 -89.66 -5.29
N THR A 706 18.04 -90.28 -6.29
CA THR A 706 18.70 -91.16 -7.28
C THR A 706 19.01 -90.53 -8.65
N ALA A 707 18.92 -89.20 -8.80
CA ALA A 707 19.21 -88.54 -10.08
C ALA A 707 20.70 -88.61 -10.50
N ASN A 708 20.93 -89.22 -11.68
CA ASN A 708 22.18 -89.30 -12.46
C ASN A 708 23.42 -89.95 -11.78
N THR A 709 23.69 -91.20 -12.17
CA THR A 709 24.99 -91.91 -11.99
C THR A 709 25.36 -92.81 -13.18
N ASP A 710 24.61 -92.79 -14.28
CA ASP A 710 24.85 -93.69 -15.41
C ASP A 710 25.99 -93.12 -16.28
N ILE A 711 27.18 -93.69 -16.09
CA ILE A 711 28.41 -93.38 -16.82
C ILE A 711 28.60 -94.45 -17.89
N ALA A 712 28.56 -94.05 -19.15
CA ALA A 712 28.84 -94.91 -20.29
C ALA A 712 30.20 -94.54 -20.90
N THR A 713 30.78 -95.50 -21.63
CA THR A 713 32.12 -95.36 -22.22
C THR A 713 31.99 -94.98 -23.70
N LEU A 714 32.42 -93.77 -24.05
CA LEU A 714 32.52 -93.27 -25.42
C LEU A 714 33.93 -93.52 -25.98
N SER A 715 34.02 -94.32 -27.05
CA SER A 715 35.26 -94.55 -27.81
C SER A 715 35.21 -93.82 -29.14
N ILE A 716 36.16 -92.92 -29.40
CA ILE A 716 36.25 -92.11 -30.63
C ILE A 716 37.49 -92.53 -31.40
N THR A 717 37.33 -93.03 -32.62
CA THR A 717 38.45 -93.39 -33.51
C THR A 717 38.73 -92.28 -34.51
N MET A 718 39.95 -91.79 -34.51
CA MET A 718 40.42 -90.65 -35.30
C MET A 718 40.89 -91.08 -36.70
N THR A 719 40.97 -90.15 -37.65
CA THR A 719 41.39 -90.40 -39.05
C THR A 719 42.85 -90.85 -39.20
N ASN A 720 43.68 -90.66 -38.17
CA ASN A 720 45.04 -91.21 -38.10
C ASN A 720 45.10 -92.66 -37.57
N GLY A 721 43.96 -93.28 -37.25
CA GLY A 721 43.84 -94.64 -36.73
C GLY A 721 44.02 -94.80 -35.21
N GLN A 722 44.18 -93.70 -34.46
CA GLN A 722 44.22 -93.75 -32.99
C GLN A 722 42.81 -93.60 -32.39
N SER A 723 42.53 -94.27 -31.28
CA SER A 723 41.27 -94.12 -30.53
C SER A 723 41.48 -93.37 -29.21
N LYS A 724 40.52 -92.53 -28.83
CA LYS A 724 40.40 -91.88 -27.51
C LYS A 724 39.17 -92.43 -26.80
N ILE A 725 39.26 -92.72 -25.51
CA ILE A 725 38.19 -93.35 -24.72
C ILE A 725 37.86 -92.45 -23.53
N TYR A 726 36.56 -92.31 -23.23
CA TYR A 726 36.04 -91.42 -22.20
C TYR A 726 34.90 -92.07 -21.43
N ASP A 727 35.02 -92.15 -20.11
CA ASP A 727 33.93 -92.55 -19.21
C ASP A 727 33.23 -91.29 -18.73
N ILE A 728 32.06 -90.99 -19.31
CA ILE A 728 31.33 -89.73 -19.12
C ILE A 728 29.82 -89.99 -18.98
N PRO A 729 29.04 -89.06 -18.37
CA PRO A 729 27.60 -89.22 -18.24
C PRO A 729 26.91 -89.45 -19.59
N THR A 730 25.92 -90.33 -19.63
CA THR A 730 25.18 -90.66 -20.86
C THR A 730 24.57 -89.42 -21.53
N ASP A 731 24.16 -88.40 -20.75
CA ASP A 731 23.71 -87.11 -21.28
C ASP A 731 24.81 -86.37 -22.08
N THR A 732 26.06 -86.39 -21.61
CA THR A 732 27.20 -85.79 -22.32
C THR A 732 27.53 -86.54 -23.61
N ILE A 733 27.30 -87.86 -23.66
CA ILE A 733 27.40 -88.66 -24.88
C ILE A 733 26.29 -88.28 -25.87
N ASN A 734 25.06 -88.10 -25.39
CA ASN A 734 23.94 -87.66 -26.23
C ASN A 734 24.19 -86.28 -26.86
N ASP A 735 24.75 -85.34 -26.11
CA ASP A 735 25.14 -84.02 -26.62
C ASP A 735 26.28 -84.11 -27.66
N PHE A 736 27.26 -85.00 -27.46
CA PHE A 736 28.29 -85.28 -28.48
C PHE A 736 27.70 -85.82 -29.79
N ILE A 737 26.74 -86.75 -29.71
CA ILE A 737 26.03 -87.28 -30.89
C ILE A 737 25.26 -86.16 -31.60
N ALA A 738 24.55 -85.32 -30.84
CA ALA A 738 23.77 -84.22 -31.38
C ALA A 738 24.65 -83.21 -32.14
N TRP A 739 25.77 -82.79 -31.53
CA TRP A 739 26.76 -81.93 -32.18
C TRP A 739 27.30 -82.55 -33.47
N ARG A 740 27.71 -83.83 -33.44
CA ARG A 740 28.27 -84.52 -34.62
C ARG A 740 27.26 -84.53 -35.77
N ASN A 741 25.99 -84.79 -35.47
CA ASN A 741 24.92 -84.80 -36.47
C ASN A 741 24.69 -83.41 -37.06
N SER A 742 24.59 -82.36 -36.24
CA SER A 742 24.49 -80.97 -36.73
C SER A 742 25.68 -80.57 -37.62
N ARG A 743 26.90 -80.91 -37.22
CA ARG A 743 28.11 -80.57 -37.97
C ARG A 743 28.21 -81.34 -39.28
N SER A 744 27.73 -82.60 -39.33
CA SER A 744 27.60 -83.36 -40.58
C SER A 744 26.60 -82.74 -41.57
N ALA A 745 25.59 -82.02 -41.06
CA ALA A 745 24.65 -81.23 -41.87
C ALA A 745 25.18 -79.82 -42.24
N GLY A 746 26.45 -79.52 -41.93
CA GLY A 746 27.11 -78.26 -42.29
C GLY A 746 26.88 -77.09 -41.32
N VAL A 747 26.31 -77.33 -40.13
CA VAL A 747 25.92 -76.30 -39.16
C VAL A 747 26.56 -76.54 -37.79
N GLY A 748 26.95 -75.48 -37.09
CA GLY A 748 27.57 -75.57 -35.76
C GLY A 748 29.10 -75.64 -35.77
N ASP A 749 29.71 -75.64 -34.59
CA ASP A 749 31.15 -75.42 -34.41
C ASP A 749 32.02 -76.60 -34.89
N PRO A 750 33.24 -76.34 -35.38
CA PRO A 750 34.12 -77.36 -35.96
C PRO A 750 34.76 -78.31 -34.94
N PHE A 751 34.59 -78.04 -33.64
CA PHE A 751 35.04 -78.88 -32.53
C PHE A 751 33.95 -79.00 -31.46
N TYR A 752 34.03 -80.06 -30.67
CA TYR A 752 33.24 -80.27 -29.45
C TYR A 752 34.16 -80.30 -28.24
N THR A 753 33.66 -79.85 -27.10
CA THR A 753 34.37 -79.84 -25.82
C THR A 753 33.54 -80.49 -24.74
N PHE A 754 34.17 -81.32 -23.92
CA PHE A 754 33.60 -81.77 -22.66
C PHE A 754 34.70 -81.90 -21.61
N ASP A 755 34.27 -81.79 -20.37
CA ASP A 755 35.13 -81.81 -19.20
C ASP A 755 35.35 -83.24 -18.71
N THR A 756 36.61 -83.60 -18.54
CA THR A 756 37.05 -84.90 -18.00
C THR A 756 37.75 -84.66 -16.66
N THR A 757 37.42 -85.47 -15.65
CA THR A 757 38.16 -85.48 -14.37
C THR A 757 39.36 -86.40 -14.50
N GLN A 758 40.54 -85.95 -14.06
CA GLN A 758 41.72 -86.83 -14.08
C GLN A 758 41.62 -87.90 -12.98
N THR A 759 42.00 -89.14 -13.32
CA THR A 759 41.88 -90.33 -12.46
C THR A 759 42.69 -90.29 -11.16
N PHE A 760 43.51 -89.26 -10.95
CA PHE A 760 44.32 -89.06 -9.73
C PHE A 760 43.94 -87.82 -8.91
N ASP A 761 43.11 -86.91 -9.44
CA ASP A 761 42.57 -85.77 -8.70
C ASP A 761 41.26 -85.29 -9.36
N SER A 762 40.13 -85.57 -8.71
CA SER A 762 38.80 -85.18 -9.18
C SER A 762 38.50 -83.68 -9.05
N SER A 763 39.40 -82.88 -8.44
CA SER A 763 39.29 -81.43 -8.41
C SER A 763 39.90 -80.74 -9.63
N ILE A 764 40.68 -81.48 -10.45
CA ILE A 764 41.29 -80.96 -11.67
C ILE A 764 40.43 -81.37 -12.87
N ILE A 765 39.66 -80.39 -13.36
CA ILE A 765 38.88 -80.51 -14.59
C ILE A 765 39.81 -80.27 -15.80
N LYS A 766 39.84 -81.24 -16.72
CA LYS A 766 40.52 -81.15 -18.02
C LYS A 766 39.48 -81.15 -19.14
N THR A 767 39.29 -80.01 -19.78
CA THR A 767 38.52 -79.90 -21.03
C THR A 767 39.31 -80.52 -22.17
N ASP A 768 38.76 -81.55 -22.82
CA ASP A 768 39.30 -82.09 -24.09
C ASP A 768 38.55 -81.54 -25.30
N TYR A 769 39.26 -81.42 -26.41
CA TYR A 769 38.73 -80.93 -27.68
C TYR A 769 38.70 -82.06 -28.71
N VAL A 770 37.55 -82.26 -29.37
CA VAL A 770 37.37 -83.23 -30.45
C VAL A 770 37.02 -82.48 -31.74
N ILE A 771 37.91 -82.50 -32.73
CA ILE A 771 37.75 -81.79 -34.00
C ILE A 771 36.98 -82.67 -34.99
N PHE A 772 35.87 -82.18 -35.55
CA PHE A 772 34.96 -82.97 -36.39
C PHE A 772 35.65 -83.65 -37.58
N ASN A 773 36.50 -82.91 -38.30
CA ASN A 773 37.20 -83.39 -39.49
C ASN A 773 38.26 -84.48 -39.19
N GLU A 774 38.61 -84.68 -37.92
CA GLU A 774 39.60 -85.67 -37.49
C GLU A 774 38.97 -86.97 -36.98
N ILE A 775 37.64 -87.09 -36.94
CA ILE A 775 36.97 -88.31 -36.48
C ILE A 775 36.65 -89.25 -37.66
N SER A 776 37.10 -90.50 -37.58
CA SER A 776 36.73 -91.57 -38.51
C SER A 776 35.43 -92.26 -38.10
N SER A 777 35.37 -92.81 -36.88
CA SER A 777 34.20 -93.49 -36.32
C SER A 777 34.09 -93.25 -34.80
N PHE A 778 33.01 -93.74 -34.18
CA PHE A 778 32.87 -93.78 -32.73
C PHE A 778 31.94 -94.92 -32.33
N ASP A 779 32.15 -95.46 -31.14
CA ASP A 779 31.40 -96.54 -30.53
C ASP A 779 31.02 -96.14 -29.10
N ILE A 780 29.87 -96.62 -28.61
CA ILE A 780 29.37 -96.35 -27.25
C ILE A 780 29.13 -97.69 -26.58
N TYR A 781 29.57 -97.81 -25.34
CA TYR A 781 29.39 -98.99 -24.49
C TYR A 781 28.69 -98.55 -23.20
N ASP A 782 27.50 -99.07 -22.96
CA ASP A 782 26.86 -98.98 -21.64
C ASP A 782 27.63 -99.89 -20.66
N ASN A 783 27.89 -99.40 -19.44
CA ASN A 783 28.56 -100.14 -18.36
C ASN A 783 27.58 -100.84 -17.41
#